data_AF-A0AAW6U174-F1
#
_entry.id   AF-A0AAW6U174-F1
#
_cell.length_a   1.000
_cell.length_b   1.000
_cell.length_c   1.000
_cell.angle_alpha   90.00
_cell.angle_beta   90.00
_cell.angle_gamma   90.00
#
_symmetry.space_group_name_H-M   'P 1'
#
loop_
_entity.id
_entity.type
_entity.pdbx_description
1 polymer ?
#
loop_
_entity_poly.entity_id
_entity_poly.type
_entity_poly.pdbx_seq_one_letter_code
_entity_poly.pdbx_strand_id
1 'polypeptide(L)'
;MIQGTFAFMEELLAPKDLRHNKLRGEDRAFHDWYRFVLSYPPHLVRAYIDKLGLEPGHLLVDPFCGTGTTLVEAKKRGVRSCGLEAHPMAHFASRVKTNWAIGADALLQDAERVARTALRALGQTNGELQRLSPEEENVLLSNSISPVPLHKCLVLRDAILAQPTSAIRDVELLALAWVAVFEASNLKFGPEVGVRRAKRLDAAVLEMWRTKVESMAGDLSEFASRRPVASECVLADARCALDTLPTNSINGVITSPPYPNEKDYTRTTRLESVLLQFVRSKHDLRALKQNLVRSNTRNVYRADDDDRAIANNEKIGAIAGEIERRRIALKKTSGFERLYHRVTALYFGGMKRHFEQLKRPLKPGAKLAYVVGDQASYLQVLIRTGELLADIANELGYNILALDLFRTRLSTATGEQLREEVLVLEWPGEKRMPQKNARNRYDQLIEKIFFNNYTDGATEVSFERDEFAAVAKKMKIVLPKNLGDIIYSYRYRSKLPKAITDLLREDEEWVIRSVGRARYVFARSPLHQISPNPRLSKIKILDSTPEVIRRYSLTDEQSLLAIVRYNRLIDIFTGVACYSLQSHLRTFVEDMGQVETDEIYIGINKNGEQFVFPVQAKGAKDSVGIIQVEQDLALCASKFPSLRCRPIAAQFVENDLVALFEFQMSEGLLSIKEERHYRLVPNDDLTDEELLEYRS
;
A
#
# COMPACT_ATOMS: atom_id res chain seq x y z
N MET A 1 -9.56 -36.54 -20.96
CA MET A 1 -9.82 -35.27 -21.68
C MET A 1 -10.07 -34.09 -20.72
N ILE A 2 -9.56 -34.10 -19.48
CA ILE A 2 -9.70 -32.99 -18.50
C ILE A 2 -8.40 -32.86 -17.66
N GLN A 3 -7.25 -32.91 -18.32
CA GLN A 3 -5.94 -32.62 -17.69
C GLN A 3 -5.04 -31.72 -18.55
N GLY A 4 -5.46 -31.39 -19.79
CA GLY A 4 -4.70 -30.51 -20.69
C GLY A 4 -5.04 -29.02 -20.59
N THR A 5 -6.10 -28.65 -19.88
CA THR A 5 -6.63 -27.27 -19.86
C THR A 5 -6.09 -26.41 -18.71
N PHE A 6 -5.52 -27.00 -17.65
CA PHE A 6 -4.92 -26.23 -16.55
C PHE A 6 -3.45 -25.86 -16.80
N ALA A 7 -2.69 -26.71 -17.50
CA ALA A 7 -1.29 -26.40 -17.85
C ALA A 7 -1.19 -25.27 -18.90
N PHE A 8 -2.17 -25.13 -19.79
CA PHE A 8 -2.20 -24.09 -20.82
C PHE A 8 -2.60 -22.70 -20.29
N MET A 9 -3.18 -22.63 -19.08
CA MET A 9 -3.55 -21.36 -18.43
C MET A 9 -2.47 -20.81 -17.48
N GLU A 10 -1.60 -21.66 -16.92
CA GLU A 10 -0.44 -21.18 -16.14
C GLU A 10 0.64 -20.55 -17.03
N GLU A 11 0.79 -20.99 -18.29
CA GLU A 11 1.72 -20.35 -19.24
C GLU A 11 1.24 -18.98 -19.74
N LEU A 12 -0.05 -18.65 -19.58
CA LEU A 12 -0.61 -17.34 -19.98
C LEU A 12 -0.46 -16.22 -18.92
N LEU A 13 0.00 -16.53 -17.69
CA LEU A 13 0.00 -15.57 -16.56
C LEU A 13 1.33 -14.89 -16.24
N ALA A 14 2.39 -15.12 -17.01
CA ALA A 14 3.45 -14.13 -17.28
C ALA A 14 4.55 -14.83 -18.09
N PRO A 15 4.83 -14.42 -19.34
CA PRO A 15 6.07 -14.82 -20.00
C PRO A 15 7.24 -14.55 -19.05
N LYS A 16 8.14 -15.52 -18.83
CA LYS A 16 9.43 -15.34 -18.13
C LYS A 16 10.21 -14.09 -18.62
N ASP A 17 9.85 -13.62 -19.81
CA ASP A 17 10.35 -12.46 -20.51
C ASP A 17 9.87 -11.11 -19.92
N LEU A 18 8.68 -10.99 -19.33
CA LEU A 18 8.18 -9.72 -18.77
C LEU A 18 9.01 -9.22 -17.58
N ARG A 19 9.72 -10.10 -16.85
CA ARG A 19 10.43 -9.76 -15.61
C ARG A 19 11.75 -9.03 -15.83
N HIS A 20 12.23 -8.95 -17.07
CA HIS A 20 13.50 -8.33 -17.41
C HIS A 20 13.33 -6.83 -17.61
N ASN A 21 13.77 -6.02 -16.63
CA ASN A 21 13.83 -4.57 -16.80
C ASN A 21 15.02 -4.14 -17.69
N LYS A 22 14.98 -4.55 -18.96
CA LYS A 22 15.89 -4.16 -20.04
C LYS A 22 15.06 -3.86 -21.29
N LEU A 23 15.53 -2.90 -22.09
CA LEU A 23 14.90 -2.63 -23.39
C LEU A 23 15.17 -3.81 -24.32
N ARG A 24 14.12 -4.29 -24.98
CA ARG A 24 14.20 -5.19 -26.13
C ARG A 24 14.43 -4.37 -27.41
N GLY A 25 14.80 -5.01 -28.51
CA GLY A 25 15.00 -4.32 -29.80
C GLY A 25 13.76 -3.51 -30.21
N GLU A 26 12.59 -4.14 -30.13
CA GLU A 26 11.27 -3.53 -30.39
C GLU A 26 10.87 -2.40 -29.42
N ASP A 27 11.50 -2.34 -28.23
CA ASP A 27 11.22 -1.30 -27.24
C ASP A 27 11.97 0.00 -27.54
N ARG A 28 12.94 0.03 -28.47
CA ARG A 28 13.91 1.14 -28.56
C ARG A 28 13.33 2.44 -29.13
N ALA A 29 12.51 2.36 -30.17
CA ALA A 29 11.96 3.53 -30.84
C ALA A 29 11.29 4.49 -29.84
N PHE A 30 11.67 5.76 -29.91
CA PHE A 30 11.36 6.86 -28.98
C PHE A 30 11.89 6.71 -27.54
N HIS A 31 12.03 5.50 -27.00
CA HIS A 31 12.57 5.31 -25.64
C HIS A 31 14.06 5.62 -25.57
N ASP A 32 14.82 5.30 -26.62
CA ASP A 32 16.24 5.64 -26.71
C ASP A 32 16.47 7.14 -26.88
N TRP A 33 15.45 7.96 -27.20
CA TRP A 33 15.60 9.41 -27.32
C TRP A 33 16.08 10.03 -26.00
N TYR A 34 15.45 9.62 -24.90
CA TYR A 34 15.84 9.96 -23.54
C TYR A 34 15.06 9.07 -22.54
N ARG A 35 15.77 8.41 -21.61
CA ARG A 35 15.18 7.49 -20.63
C ARG A 35 15.90 7.55 -19.30
N PHE A 36 15.15 7.45 -18.21
CA PHE A 36 15.73 7.22 -16.89
C PHE A 36 16.20 5.77 -16.73
N VAL A 37 17.33 5.61 -16.06
CA VAL A 37 17.85 4.28 -15.68
C VAL A 37 16.85 3.51 -14.80
N LEU A 38 15.93 4.23 -14.14
CA LEU A 38 14.95 3.68 -13.21
C LEU A 38 13.55 3.49 -13.81
N SER A 39 13.36 3.78 -15.10
CA SER A 39 12.08 3.54 -15.77
C SER A 39 11.73 2.05 -15.79
N TYR A 40 10.46 1.70 -15.61
CA TYR A 40 9.94 0.36 -15.90
C TYR A 40 10.02 0.05 -17.41
N PRO A 41 9.98 -1.23 -17.82
CA PRO A 41 10.18 -1.57 -19.22
C PRO A 41 8.92 -1.34 -20.07
N PRO A 42 9.06 -0.95 -21.36
CA PRO A 42 7.91 -0.66 -22.22
C PRO A 42 7.00 -1.87 -22.46
N HIS A 43 7.56 -3.09 -22.57
CA HIS A 43 6.76 -4.31 -22.68
C HIS A 43 5.85 -4.60 -21.48
N LEU A 44 6.18 -4.10 -20.27
CA LEU A 44 5.27 -4.19 -19.13
C LEU A 44 4.03 -3.32 -19.36
N VAL A 45 4.20 -2.10 -19.88
CA VAL A 45 3.06 -1.23 -20.23
C VAL A 45 2.18 -1.90 -21.27
N ARG A 46 2.78 -2.47 -22.32
CA ARG A 46 2.03 -3.17 -23.37
C ARG A 46 1.16 -4.29 -22.78
N ALA A 47 1.73 -5.11 -21.89
CA ALA A 47 0.99 -6.16 -21.21
C ALA A 47 -0.16 -5.63 -20.36
N TYR A 48 0.02 -4.49 -19.67
CA TYR A 48 -1.05 -3.88 -18.88
C TYR A 48 -2.08 -3.11 -19.72
N ILE A 49 -1.72 -2.54 -20.87
CA ILE A 49 -2.71 -2.01 -21.83
C ILE A 49 -3.67 -3.13 -22.23
N ASP A 50 -3.12 -4.30 -22.55
CA ASP A 50 -3.90 -5.49 -22.93
C ASP A 50 -4.70 -6.03 -21.72
N LYS A 51 -4.07 -6.22 -20.54
CA LYS A 51 -4.72 -6.74 -19.33
C LYS A 51 -5.86 -5.85 -18.80
N LEU A 52 -5.72 -4.53 -18.93
CA LEU A 52 -6.74 -3.58 -18.50
C LEU A 52 -7.86 -3.40 -19.55
N GLY A 53 -7.74 -3.97 -20.75
CA GLY A 53 -8.73 -3.84 -21.82
C GLY A 53 -8.78 -2.43 -22.42
N LEU A 54 -7.63 -1.78 -22.59
CA LEU A 54 -7.54 -0.43 -23.13
C LEU A 54 -7.47 -0.46 -24.66
N GLU A 55 -8.41 0.23 -25.31
CA GLU A 55 -8.60 0.23 -26.77
C GLU A 55 -8.54 1.66 -27.34
N PRO A 56 -8.35 1.83 -28.66
CA PRO A 56 -8.50 3.13 -29.31
C PRO A 56 -9.83 3.80 -28.93
N GLY A 57 -9.78 5.07 -28.53
CA GLY A 57 -10.92 5.82 -27.99
C GLY A 57 -10.95 5.91 -26.46
N HIS A 58 -10.24 5.02 -25.75
CA HIS A 58 -10.01 5.15 -24.31
C HIS A 58 -8.93 6.20 -24.00
N LEU A 59 -9.04 6.78 -22.80
CA LEU A 59 -8.02 7.66 -22.22
C LEU A 59 -7.24 6.93 -21.11
N LEU A 60 -5.94 6.76 -21.33
CA LEU A 60 -4.98 6.23 -20.37
C LEU A 60 -4.24 7.36 -19.68
N VAL A 61 -4.11 7.31 -18.34
CA VAL A 61 -3.39 8.33 -17.59
C VAL A 61 -2.16 7.76 -16.89
N ASP A 62 -1.05 8.50 -16.93
CA ASP A 62 0.13 8.24 -16.12
C ASP A 62 0.42 9.46 -15.24
N PRO A 63 -0.03 9.47 -13.96
CA PRO A 63 0.14 10.61 -13.07
C PRO A 63 1.60 10.87 -12.65
N PHE A 64 2.52 9.94 -12.89
CA PHE A 64 3.94 10.08 -12.60
C PHE A 64 4.76 9.69 -13.84
N CYS A 65 4.47 10.34 -14.97
CA CYS A 65 4.86 9.81 -16.27
C CYS A 65 6.37 9.80 -16.53
N GLY A 66 7.16 10.56 -15.76
CA GLY A 66 8.59 10.66 -15.93
C GLY A 66 8.92 11.09 -17.36
N THR A 67 9.74 10.29 -18.03
CA THR A 67 10.12 10.51 -19.44
C THR A 67 9.11 9.94 -20.46
N GLY A 68 7.92 9.53 -20.02
CA GLY A 68 6.78 9.20 -20.88
C GLY A 68 6.69 7.74 -21.35
N THR A 69 7.17 6.76 -20.59
CA THR A 69 7.13 5.34 -21.02
C THR A 69 5.70 4.88 -21.33
N THR A 70 4.74 5.12 -20.42
CA THR A 70 3.33 4.78 -20.66
C THR A 70 2.77 5.50 -21.88
N LEU A 71 3.07 6.80 -22.03
CA LEU A 71 2.48 7.62 -23.09
C LEU A 71 2.98 7.20 -24.47
N VAL A 72 4.28 6.89 -24.61
CA VAL A 72 4.85 6.38 -25.86
C VAL A 72 4.19 5.06 -26.26
N GLU A 73 4.06 4.12 -25.32
CA GLU A 73 3.47 2.80 -25.61
C GLU A 73 1.96 2.89 -25.88
N ALA A 74 1.24 3.77 -25.17
CA ALA A 74 -0.15 4.09 -25.47
C ALA A 74 -0.32 4.60 -26.91
N LYS A 75 0.53 5.54 -27.32
CA LYS A 75 0.52 6.12 -28.66
C LYS A 75 0.84 5.08 -29.74
N LYS A 76 1.83 4.20 -29.52
CA LYS A 76 2.14 3.07 -30.41
C LYS A 76 0.93 2.14 -30.58
N ARG A 77 0.14 1.93 -29.53
CA ARG A 77 -1.09 1.10 -29.53
C ARG A 77 -2.35 1.83 -30.01
N GLY A 78 -2.28 3.13 -30.32
CA GLY A 78 -3.44 3.91 -30.75
C GLY A 78 -4.36 4.36 -29.61
N VAL A 79 -3.92 4.24 -28.36
CA VAL A 79 -4.67 4.65 -27.16
C VAL A 79 -4.30 6.09 -26.83
N ARG A 80 -5.30 6.94 -26.56
CA ARG A 80 -5.06 8.33 -26.15
C ARG A 80 -4.46 8.34 -24.75
N SER A 81 -3.54 9.25 -24.49
CA SER A 81 -2.87 9.31 -23.19
C SER A 81 -2.71 10.72 -22.63
N CYS A 82 -2.77 10.86 -21.31
CA CYS A 82 -2.38 12.08 -20.60
C CYS A 82 -1.39 11.73 -19.47
N GLY A 83 -0.25 12.39 -19.43
CA GLY A 83 0.74 12.23 -18.35
C GLY A 83 0.84 13.49 -17.50
N LEU A 84 1.03 13.32 -16.19
CA LEU A 84 1.44 14.39 -15.30
C LEU A 84 2.88 14.13 -14.86
N GLU A 85 3.67 15.19 -14.81
CA GLU A 85 5.04 15.14 -14.32
C GLU A 85 5.41 16.47 -13.67
N ALA A 86 5.98 16.44 -12.47
CA ALA A 86 6.35 17.64 -11.73
C ALA A 86 7.80 18.10 -12.04
N HIS A 87 8.63 17.24 -12.62
CA HIS A 87 10.01 17.51 -12.99
C HIS A 87 10.10 18.08 -14.43
N PRO A 88 10.48 19.36 -14.64
CA PRO A 88 10.50 20.02 -15.94
C PRO A 88 11.29 19.28 -17.03
N MET A 89 12.51 18.79 -16.74
CA MET A 89 13.27 18.02 -17.73
C MET A 89 12.57 16.70 -18.14
N ALA A 90 11.94 16.00 -17.20
CA ALA A 90 11.23 14.75 -17.47
C ALA A 90 9.95 15.02 -18.29
N HIS A 91 9.20 16.05 -17.88
CA HIS A 91 8.04 16.59 -18.61
C HIS A 91 8.43 16.97 -20.05
N PHE A 92 9.51 17.72 -20.24
CA PHE A 92 10.03 18.10 -21.54
C PHE A 92 10.35 16.87 -22.40
N ALA A 93 11.10 15.90 -21.85
CA ALA A 93 11.41 14.66 -22.56
C ALA A 93 10.14 13.89 -22.96
N SER A 94 9.18 13.76 -22.05
CA SER A 94 7.89 13.08 -22.29
C SER A 94 7.09 13.77 -23.41
N ARG A 95 6.96 15.11 -23.36
CA ARG A 95 6.27 15.91 -24.38
C ARG A 95 6.90 15.74 -25.76
N VAL A 96 8.24 15.80 -25.84
CA VAL A 96 8.96 15.66 -27.12
C VAL A 96 8.84 14.25 -27.68
N LYS A 97 9.01 13.22 -26.84
CA LYS A 97 8.90 11.80 -27.25
C LYS A 97 7.52 11.40 -27.74
N THR A 98 6.48 12.16 -27.38
CA THR A 98 5.08 11.86 -27.72
C THR A 98 4.53 12.75 -28.85
N ASN A 99 5.31 13.73 -29.30
CA ASN A 99 4.97 14.59 -30.43
C ASN A 99 5.54 14.04 -31.75
N TRP A 100 4.74 13.22 -32.44
CA TRP A 100 5.14 12.60 -33.71
C TRP A 100 4.72 13.41 -34.94
N ALA A 101 4.06 14.56 -34.76
CA ALA A 101 3.57 15.42 -35.85
C ALA A 101 4.70 16.21 -36.56
N ILE A 102 5.95 15.80 -36.37
CA ILE A 102 7.14 16.44 -36.92
C ILE A 102 7.53 15.73 -38.22
N GLY A 103 7.83 16.50 -39.26
CA GLY A 103 8.38 15.98 -40.50
C GLY A 103 9.85 15.63 -40.35
N ALA A 104 10.22 14.38 -40.62
CA ALA A 104 11.61 13.91 -40.49
C ALA A 104 12.58 14.71 -41.38
N ASP A 105 12.21 14.98 -42.65
CA ASP A 105 13.04 15.78 -43.55
C ASP A 105 13.22 17.22 -43.06
N ALA A 106 12.18 17.82 -42.50
CA ALA A 106 12.24 19.16 -41.94
C ALA A 106 13.19 19.21 -40.73
N LEU A 107 13.13 18.20 -39.85
CA LEU A 107 14.06 18.06 -38.72
C LEU A 107 15.52 17.93 -39.20
N LEU A 108 15.78 17.11 -40.22
CA LEU A 108 17.14 16.93 -40.76
C LEU A 108 17.70 18.20 -41.41
N GLN A 109 16.86 18.92 -42.18
CA GLN A 109 17.25 20.19 -42.79
C GLN A 109 17.56 21.27 -41.75
N ASP A 110 16.75 21.33 -40.70
CA ASP A 110 16.94 22.25 -39.58
C ASP A 110 18.25 21.94 -38.83
N ALA A 111 18.48 20.66 -38.54
CA ALA A 111 19.66 20.20 -37.84
C ALA A 111 20.96 20.50 -38.61
N GLU A 112 20.94 20.39 -39.95
CA GLU A 112 22.08 20.76 -40.79
C GLU A 112 22.35 22.28 -40.75
N ARG A 113 21.31 23.10 -40.66
CA ARG A 113 21.45 24.56 -40.48
C ARG A 113 22.05 24.88 -39.11
N VAL A 114 21.54 24.28 -38.04
CA VAL A 114 22.10 24.42 -36.68
C VAL A 114 23.56 23.98 -36.64
N ALA A 115 23.87 22.82 -37.22
CA ALA A 115 25.22 22.28 -37.22
C ALA A 115 26.22 23.24 -37.87
N ARG A 116 25.86 23.82 -39.02
CA ARG A 116 26.69 24.84 -39.70
C ARG A 116 26.90 26.08 -38.84
N THR A 117 25.86 26.55 -38.15
CA THR A 117 25.96 27.71 -37.25
C THR A 117 26.87 27.40 -36.05
N ALA A 118 26.67 26.26 -35.39
CA ALA A 118 27.48 25.83 -34.26
C ALA A 118 28.96 25.63 -34.67
N LEU A 119 29.20 25.00 -35.84
CA LEU A 119 30.55 24.78 -36.35
C LEU A 119 31.28 26.10 -36.65
N ARG A 120 30.59 27.09 -37.24
CA ARG A 120 31.16 28.42 -37.47
C ARG A 120 31.52 29.11 -36.15
N ALA A 121 30.62 29.04 -35.15
CA ALA A 121 30.86 29.63 -33.84
C ALA A 121 32.06 28.96 -33.12
N LEU A 122 32.18 27.63 -33.21
CA LEU A 122 33.35 26.89 -32.70
C LEU A 122 34.66 27.26 -33.41
N GLY A 123 34.61 27.60 -34.71
CA GLY A 123 35.79 28.05 -35.46
C GLY A 123 36.23 29.49 -35.15
N GLN A 124 35.37 30.29 -34.50
CA GLN A 124 35.62 31.70 -34.19
C GLN A 124 36.08 31.94 -32.74
N THR A 125 36.23 30.88 -31.93
CA THR A 125 36.66 31.02 -30.54
C THR A 125 38.16 31.30 -30.47
N ASN A 126 38.55 32.47 -29.94
CA ASN A 126 39.95 32.89 -29.72
C ASN A 126 40.63 32.18 -28.54
N GLY A 127 40.35 30.88 -28.32
CA GLY A 127 40.84 30.12 -27.17
C GLY A 127 40.06 30.32 -25.87
N GLU A 128 39.07 31.21 -25.85
CA GLU A 128 38.15 31.37 -24.71
C GLU A 128 36.99 30.36 -24.79
N LEU A 129 36.91 29.49 -23.79
CA LEU A 129 35.81 28.54 -23.66
C LEU A 129 34.59 29.20 -23.03
N GLN A 130 33.43 29.08 -23.67
CA GLN A 130 32.15 29.42 -23.03
C GLN A 130 31.95 28.58 -21.76
N ARG A 131 31.38 29.21 -20.73
CA ARG A 131 31.08 28.61 -19.43
C ARG A 131 29.66 28.94 -19.00
N LEU A 132 29.18 28.17 -18.03
CA LEU A 132 27.95 28.47 -17.32
C LEU A 132 28.20 29.62 -16.33
N SER A 133 27.14 30.26 -15.84
CA SER A 133 27.29 31.24 -14.77
C SER A 133 27.79 30.58 -13.48
N PRO A 134 28.43 31.32 -12.55
CA PRO A 134 28.81 30.77 -11.25
C PRO A 134 27.65 30.13 -10.49
N GLU A 135 26.44 30.68 -10.60
CA GLU A 135 25.23 30.13 -9.98
C GLU A 135 24.82 28.79 -10.60
N GLU A 136 24.88 28.68 -11.92
CA GLU A 136 24.58 27.46 -12.68
C GLU A 136 25.60 26.35 -12.40
N GLU A 137 26.90 26.69 -12.42
CA GLU A 137 27.98 25.73 -12.09
C GLU A 137 27.84 25.18 -10.67
N ASN A 138 27.40 26.03 -9.72
CA ASN A 138 27.16 25.64 -8.33
C ASN A 138 25.98 24.66 -8.13
N VAL A 139 25.11 24.51 -9.13
CA VAL A 139 24.04 23.49 -9.13
C VAL A 139 24.60 22.13 -9.54
N LEU A 140 25.52 22.12 -10.51
CA LEU A 140 26.07 20.90 -11.10
C LEU A 140 26.82 20.02 -10.09
N LEU A 141 26.92 18.74 -10.41
CA LEU A 141 27.85 17.86 -9.70
C LEU A 141 29.27 18.22 -10.13
N SER A 142 30.17 18.38 -9.16
CA SER A 142 31.57 18.74 -9.43
C SER A 142 32.21 17.76 -10.42
N ASN A 143 32.87 18.31 -11.45
CA ASN A 143 33.48 17.55 -12.54
C ASN A 143 32.52 16.67 -13.35
N SER A 144 31.20 16.93 -13.30
CA SER A 144 30.20 16.18 -14.10
C SER A 144 30.41 16.30 -15.60
N ILE A 145 30.98 17.39 -16.08
CA ILE A 145 31.37 17.60 -17.47
C ILE A 145 32.68 18.39 -17.50
N SER A 146 33.54 18.12 -18.49
CA SER A 146 34.82 18.83 -18.63
C SER A 146 34.61 20.14 -19.42
N PRO A 147 35.52 21.14 -19.29
CA PRO A 147 35.33 22.45 -19.90
C PRO A 147 35.14 22.44 -21.42
N VAL A 148 35.88 21.63 -22.17
CA VAL A 148 35.78 21.59 -23.64
C VAL A 148 34.45 20.97 -24.11
N PRO A 149 34.02 19.79 -23.62
CA PRO A 149 32.67 19.28 -23.92
C PRO A 149 31.55 20.22 -23.49
N LEU A 150 31.67 20.89 -22.34
CA LEU A 150 30.68 21.86 -21.88
C LEU A 150 30.59 23.04 -22.86
N HIS A 151 31.73 23.62 -23.23
CA HIS A 151 31.78 24.70 -24.21
C HIS A 151 31.10 24.30 -25.53
N LYS A 152 31.41 23.11 -26.07
CA LYS A 152 30.76 22.61 -27.30
C LYS A 152 29.25 22.44 -27.13
N CYS A 153 28.79 21.96 -25.97
CA CYS A 153 27.35 21.86 -25.66
C CYS A 153 26.68 23.24 -25.57
N LEU A 154 27.34 24.25 -24.99
CA LEU A 154 26.82 25.61 -24.88
C LEU A 154 26.71 26.28 -26.25
N VAL A 155 27.74 26.16 -27.09
CA VAL A 155 27.71 26.70 -28.46
C VAL A 155 26.58 26.06 -29.28
N LEU A 156 26.42 24.74 -29.18
CA LEU A 156 25.35 24.03 -29.86
C LEU A 156 23.97 24.42 -29.31
N ARG A 157 23.81 24.52 -27.99
CA ARG A 157 22.58 25.02 -27.36
C ARG A 157 22.21 26.40 -27.89
N ASP A 158 23.16 27.32 -27.93
CA ASP A 158 22.92 28.70 -28.34
C ASP A 158 22.54 28.76 -29.84
N ALA A 159 23.16 27.91 -30.68
CA ALA A 159 22.77 27.75 -32.08
C ALA A 159 21.33 27.21 -32.24
N ILE A 160 20.91 26.25 -31.40
CA ILE A 160 19.53 25.73 -31.38
C ILE A 160 18.55 26.80 -30.87
N LEU A 161 18.90 27.52 -29.80
CA LEU A 161 18.05 28.55 -29.18
C LEU A 161 17.93 29.83 -30.03
N ALA A 162 18.87 30.09 -30.93
CA ALA A 162 18.76 31.16 -31.92
C ALA A 162 17.59 30.95 -32.90
N GLN A 163 17.08 29.71 -32.99
CA GLN A 163 15.90 29.39 -33.80
C GLN A 163 14.58 29.73 -33.08
N PRO A 164 13.52 30.10 -33.82
CA PRO A 164 12.20 30.28 -33.26
C PRO A 164 11.70 29.05 -32.50
N THR A 165 10.89 29.27 -31.47
CA THR A 165 10.27 28.18 -30.72
C THR A 165 9.43 27.30 -31.63
N SER A 166 9.78 26.01 -31.71
CA SER A 166 9.10 25.02 -32.54
C SER A 166 9.27 23.62 -31.95
N ALA A 167 8.43 22.68 -32.41
CA ALA A 167 8.55 21.27 -32.05
C ALA A 167 9.87 20.65 -32.54
N ILE A 168 10.40 21.11 -33.67
CA ILE A 168 11.71 20.68 -34.21
C ILE A 168 12.83 21.10 -33.24
N ARG A 169 12.84 22.37 -32.82
CA ARG A 169 13.80 22.89 -31.84
C ARG A 169 13.79 22.06 -30.55
N ASP A 170 12.61 21.66 -30.08
CA ASP A 170 12.50 20.83 -28.89
C ASP A 170 13.11 19.43 -29.07
N VAL A 171 12.99 18.81 -30.25
CA VAL A 171 13.66 17.54 -30.57
C VAL A 171 15.17 17.71 -30.57
N GLU A 172 15.68 18.78 -31.18
CA GLU A 172 17.10 19.12 -31.21
C GLU A 172 17.69 19.34 -29.81
N LEU A 173 16.97 20.06 -28.94
CA LEU A 173 17.35 20.26 -27.54
C LEU A 173 17.34 18.95 -26.75
N LEU A 174 16.38 18.05 -26.99
CA LEU A 174 16.36 16.74 -26.35
C LEU A 174 17.55 15.88 -26.82
N ALA A 175 17.89 15.91 -28.10
CA ALA A 175 19.08 15.26 -28.64
C ALA A 175 20.36 15.81 -27.97
N LEU A 176 20.45 17.13 -27.79
CA LEU A 176 21.56 17.76 -27.07
C LEU A 176 21.62 17.30 -25.62
N ALA A 177 20.51 17.27 -24.90
CA ALA A 177 20.48 16.76 -23.52
C ALA A 177 20.97 15.30 -23.44
N TRP A 178 20.55 14.45 -24.37
CA TRP A 178 21.02 13.07 -24.45
C TRP A 178 22.54 13.00 -24.67
N VAL A 179 23.07 13.72 -25.67
CA VAL A 179 24.52 13.75 -25.95
C VAL A 179 25.30 14.29 -24.76
N ALA A 180 24.85 15.39 -24.17
CA ALA A 180 25.48 16.01 -23.02
C ALA A 180 25.64 14.99 -21.89
N VAL A 181 24.59 14.24 -21.56
CA VAL A 181 24.57 13.29 -20.45
C VAL A 181 25.32 12.00 -20.76
N PHE A 182 25.03 11.35 -21.88
CA PHE A 182 25.48 9.98 -22.13
C PHE A 182 26.83 9.92 -22.86
N GLU A 183 27.14 10.91 -23.70
CA GLU A 183 28.30 10.88 -24.59
C GLU A 183 29.37 11.94 -24.30
N ALA A 184 28.99 13.10 -23.75
CA ALA A 184 29.92 14.20 -23.50
C ALA A 184 30.35 14.31 -22.02
N SER A 185 29.47 13.94 -21.09
CA SER A 185 29.72 14.09 -19.66
C SER A 185 30.72 13.07 -19.10
N ASN A 186 31.11 13.32 -17.85
CA ASN A 186 31.81 12.39 -16.97
C ASN A 186 30.85 11.59 -16.06
N LEU A 187 29.54 11.68 -16.28
CA LEU A 187 28.56 10.98 -15.46
C LEU A 187 28.66 9.47 -15.65
N LYS A 188 28.36 8.75 -14.58
CA LYS A 188 28.20 7.30 -14.55
C LYS A 188 26.95 6.98 -13.76
N PHE A 189 26.11 6.12 -14.33
CA PHE A 189 24.88 5.69 -13.68
C PHE A 189 25.07 4.29 -13.11
N GLY A 190 24.88 4.17 -11.79
CA GLY A 190 24.77 2.91 -11.05
C GLY A 190 23.49 2.92 -10.21
N PRO A 191 23.51 2.37 -8.98
CA PRO A 191 22.41 2.57 -8.03
C PRO A 191 22.09 4.05 -7.79
N GLU A 192 23.13 4.90 -7.84
CA GLU A 192 23.05 6.36 -7.85
C GLU A 192 23.90 6.94 -9.00
N VAL A 193 23.70 8.23 -9.30
CA VAL A 193 24.54 8.99 -10.24
C VAL A 193 25.86 9.36 -9.57
N GLY A 194 26.96 9.06 -10.26
CA GLY A 194 28.31 9.41 -9.87
C GLY A 194 29.11 10.02 -11.02
N VAL A 195 30.37 10.32 -10.77
CA VAL A 195 31.29 10.87 -11.76
C VAL A 195 32.47 9.90 -11.95
N ARG A 196 32.82 9.61 -13.21
CA ARG A 196 33.93 8.72 -13.59
C ARG A 196 35.26 9.26 -13.05
N ARG A 197 36.19 8.36 -12.73
CA ARG A 197 37.55 8.71 -12.29
C ARG A 197 38.34 9.32 -13.45
N ALA A 198 38.49 8.57 -14.53
CA ALA A 198 39.07 9.06 -15.78
C ALA A 198 38.09 10.05 -16.42
N LYS A 199 38.50 11.31 -16.53
CA LYS A 199 37.69 12.38 -17.10
C LYS A 199 37.80 12.36 -18.62
N ARG A 200 36.66 12.45 -19.28
CA ARG A 200 36.56 12.71 -20.71
C ARG A 200 36.93 14.17 -20.94
N LEU A 201 38.14 14.41 -21.42
CA LEU A 201 38.67 15.76 -21.60
C LEU A 201 38.03 16.46 -22.81
N ASP A 202 37.66 15.70 -23.83
CA ASP A 202 36.95 16.18 -25.02
C ASP A 202 35.93 15.15 -25.55
N ALA A 203 34.95 15.63 -26.31
CA ALA A 203 33.91 14.86 -26.98
C ALA A 203 33.54 15.49 -28.33
N ALA A 204 33.22 14.66 -29.32
CA ALA A 204 32.71 15.05 -30.63
C ALA A 204 31.21 15.39 -30.56
N VAL A 205 30.87 16.42 -29.76
CA VAL A 205 29.49 16.75 -29.38
C VAL A 205 28.61 16.99 -30.61
N LEU A 206 29.10 17.71 -31.61
CA LEU A 206 28.31 18.07 -32.79
C LEU A 206 28.00 16.85 -33.65
N GLU A 207 29.00 15.99 -33.89
CA GLU A 207 28.85 14.75 -34.65
C GLU A 207 27.90 13.78 -33.95
N MET A 208 28.09 13.56 -32.64
CA MET A 208 27.22 12.71 -31.83
C MET A 208 25.78 13.23 -31.80
N TRP A 209 25.59 14.55 -31.79
CA TRP A 209 24.28 15.18 -31.85
C TRP A 209 23.60 15.00 -33.21
N ARG A 210 24.33 15.17 -34.33
CA ARG A 210 23.80 14.90 -35.67
C ARG A 210 23.36 13.44 -35.83
N THR A 211 24.22 12.48 -35.44
CA THR A 211 23.84 11.05 -35.43
C THR A 211 22.60 10.80 -34.58
N LYS A 212 22.47 11.51 -33.45
CA LYS A 212 21.31 11.37 -32.58
C LYS A 212 20.04 11.90 -33.24
N VAL A 213 20.09 13.07 -33.87
CA VAL A 213 18.95 13.65 -34.60
C VAL A 213 18.55 12.78 -35.79
N GLU A 214 19.50 12.21 -36.52
CA GLU A 214 19.24 11.27 -37.62
C GLU A 214 18.48 10.03 -37.12
N SER A 215 18.89 9.45 -35.98
CA SER A 215 18.16 8.35 -35.36
C SER A 215 16.75 8.74 -34.95
N MET A 216 16.55 9.94 -34.38
CA MET A 216 15.23 10.44 -34.01
C MET A 216 14.33 10.68 -35.26
N ALA A 217 14.91 11.19 -36.35
CA ALA A 217 14.21 11.36 -37.63
C ALA A 217 13.81 10.00 -38.26
N GLY A 218 14.62 8.96 -38.08
CA GLY A 218 14.29 7.58 -38.46
C GLY A 218 13.03 7.08 -37.75
N ASP A 219 12.97 7.21 -36.42
CA ASP A 219 11.79 6.85 -35.62
C ASP A 219 10.54 7.64 -36.06
N LEU A 220 10.66 8.94 -36.33
CA LEU A 220 9.54 9.77 -36.81
C LEU A 220 9.02 9.34 -38.19
N SER A 221 9.90 8.83 -39.04
CA SER A 221 9.56 8.33 -40.38
C SER A 221 8.83 6.98 -40.28
N GLU A 222 9.35 6.07 -39.46
CA GLU A 222 8.76 4.75 -39.24
C GLU A 222 7.35 4.84 -38.66
N PHE A 223 7.12 5.77 -37.72
CA PHE A 223 5.83 5.92 -37.03
C PHE A 223 4.93 7.03 -37.61
N ALA A 224 5.19 7.51 -38.83
CA ALA A 224 4.44 8.59 -39.46
C ALA A 224 2.91 8.32 -39.55
N SER A 225 2.49 7.06 -39.70
CA SER A 225 1.07 6.66 -39.73
C SER A 225 0.35 6.80 -38.38
N ARG A 226 1.10 6.87 -37.27
CA ARG A 226 0.56 6.97 -35.90
C ARG A 226 0.53 8.42 -35.36
N ARG A 227 0.81 9.41 -36.21
CA ARG A 227 0.70 10.84 -35.92
C ARG A 227 -0.58 11.29 -35.20
N PRO A 228 -1.81 10.83 -35.57
CA PRO A 228 -3.04 11.45 -35.08
C PRO A 228 -3.45 11.03 -33.65
N VAL A 229 -2.74 10.10 -33.01
CA VAL A 229 -3.11 9.63 -31.66
C VAL A 229 -2.72 10.69 -30.62
N ALA A 230 -3.69 11.26 -29.92
CA ALA A 230 -3.46 12.33 -28.95
C ALA A 230 -2.72 11.81 -27.70
N SER A 231 -1.57 12.43 -27.39
CA SER A 231 -0.78 12.17 -26.19
C SER A 231 -0.31 13.51 -25.63
N GLU A 232 -0.73 13.82 -24.41
CA GLU A 232 -0.40 15.09 -23.75
C GLU A 232 0.40 14.85 -22.47
N CYS A 233 1.29 15.78 -22.13
CA CYS A 233 2.05 15.76 -20.90
C CYS A 233 1.97 17.13 -20.23
N VAL A 234 1.46 17.17 -19.00
CA VAL A 234 1.22 18.39 -18.22
C VAL A 234 2.28 18.50 -17.13
N LEU A 235 2.89 19.68 -17.00
CA LEU A 235 3.82 19.98 -15.93
C LEU A 235 3.03 20.27 -14.65
N ALA A 236 2.86 19.26 -13.80
CA ALA A 236 1.95 19.33 -12.66
C ALA A 236 2.29 18.32 -11.56
N ASP A 237 1.84 18.62 -10.34
CA ASP A 237 1.90 17.71 -9.20
C ASP A 237 0.64 16.84 -9.12
N ALA A 238 0.81 15.53 -9.24
CA ALA A 238 -0.26 14.56 -9.19
C ALA A 238 -1.00 14.47 -7.86
N ARG A 239 -0.50 15.11 -6.79
CA ARG A 239 -1.19 15.23 -5.50
C ARG A 239 -2.30 16.29 -5.50
N CYS A 240 -2.34 17.19 -6.48
CA CYS A 240 -3.29 18.32 -6.47
C CYS A 240 -3.82 18.79 -7.84
N ALA A 241 -3.35 18.24 -8.96
CA ALA A 241 -3.71 18.76 -10.29
C ALA A 241 -4.53 17.81 -11.16
N LEU A 242 -4.88 16.62 -10.69
CA LEU A 242 -5.63 15.63 -11.50
C LEU A 242 -7.11 15.97 -11.62
N ASP A 243 -7.67 16.75 -10.69
CA ASP A 243 -9.04 17.25 -10.74
C ASP A 243 -9.30 18.26 -11.88
N THR A 244 -8.23 18.74 -12.53
CA THR A 244 -8.31 19.55 -13.76
C THR A 244 -8.73 18.74 -14.98
N LEU A 245 -8.56 17.40 -14.94
CA LEU A 245 -9.04 16.52 -15.99
C LEU A 245 -10.57 16.40 -15.95
N PRO A 246 -11.24 16.19 -17.10
CA PRO A 246 -12.69 16.10 -17.12
C PRO A 246 -13.20 14.94 -16.26
N THR A 247 -14.32 15.17 -15.56
CA THR A 247 -14.99 14.14 -14.74
C THR A 247 -15.35 12.92 -15.60
N ASN A 248 -15.18 11.70 -15.07
CA ASN A 248 -15.50 10.44 -15.76
C ASN A 248 -14.90 10.34 -17.18
N SER A 249 -13.64 10.76 -17.37
CA SER A 249 -12.95 10.71 -18.66
C SER A 249 -11.91 9.59 -18.75
N ILE A 250 -11.29 9.21 -17.64
CA ILE A 250 -10.17 8.26 -17.59
C ILE A 250 -10.70 6.82 -17.59
N ASN A 251 -10.21 6.02 -18.53
CA ASN A 251 -10.55 4.59 -18.66
C ASN A 251 -9.55 3.69 -17.92
N GLY A 252 -8.30 4.12 -17.79
CA GLY A 252 -7.33 3.40 -16.99
C GLY A 252 -6.09 4.21 -16.62
N VAL A 253 -5.33 3.68 -15.67
CA VAL A 253 -4.08 4.27 -15.21
C VAL A 253 -2.98 3.22 -15.28
N ILE A 254 -1.82 3.56 -15.84
CA ILE A 254 -0.61 2.74 -15.76
C ILE A 254 0.53 3.67 -15.36
N THR A 255 1.15 3.42 -14.20
CA THR A 255 2.14 4.33 -13.65
C THR A 255 3.13 3.65 -12.71
N SER A 256 4.19 4.38 -12.37
CA SER A 256 5.16 4.01 -11.36
C SER A 256 5.51 5.26 -10.55
N PRO A 257 4.89 5.46 -9.38
CA PRO A 257 5.24 6.57 -8.50
C PRO A 257 6.68 6.40 -7.98
N PRO A 258 7.37 7.49 -7.62
CA PRO A 258 8.72 7.39 -7.07
C PRO A 258 8.70 6.80 -5.65
N TYR A 259 9.32 5.62 -5.47
CA TYR A 259 9.27 4.88 -4.20
C TYR A 259 10.06 5.55 -3.07
N PRO A 260 9.68 5.34 -1.78
CA PRO A 260 10.35 5.93 -0.63
C PRO A 260 11.67 5.17 -0.34
N ASN A 261 12.73 5.48 -1.09
CA ASN A 261 13.95 4.66 -1.14
C ASN A 261 15.27 5.47 -1.20
N GLU A 262 15.22 6.75 -0.82
CA GLU A 262 16.32 7.73 -0.88
C GLU A 262 16.82 8.15 -2.27
N LYS A 263 16.16 7.71 -3.35
CA LYS A 263 16.56 8.16 -4.70
C LYS A 263 16.10 9.59 -4.97
N ASP A 264 17.07 10.43 -5.31
CA ASP A 264 16.88 11.82 -5.70
C ASP A 264 16.97 11.96 -7.24
N TYR A 265 15.82 11.93 -7.91
CA TYR A 265 15.74 12.08 -9.37
C TYR A 265 16.33 13.42 -9.85
N THR A 266 16.20 14.48 -9.06
CA THR A 266 16.74 15.81 -9.40
C THR A 266 18.26 15.83 -9.42
N ARG A 267 18.92 14.86 -8.76
CA ARG A 267 20.39 14.70 -8.81
C ARG A 267 20.82 14.07 -10.12
N THR A 268 20.01 13.16 -10.67
CA THR A 268 20.33 12.41 -11.90
C THR A 268 20.23 13.26 -13.16
N THR A 269 19.42 14.32 -13.11
CA THR A 269 19.08 15.18 -14.27
C THR A 269 19.71 16.57 -14.23
N ARG A 270 20.65 16.81 -13.30
CA ARG A 270 21.17 18.18 -13.06
C ARG A 270 21.84 18.78 -14.28
N LEU A 271 22.63 18.00 -15.01
CA LEU A 271 23.46 18.51 -16.09
C LEU A 271 22.61 19.08 -17.22
N GLU A 272 21.69 18.27 -17.71
CA GLU A 272 20.73 18.63 -18.75
C GLU A 272 19.71 19.65 -18.27
N SER A 273 19.30 19.63 -16.99
CA SER A 273 18.37 20.63 -16.45
C SER A 273 18.99 22.03 -16.41
N VAL A 274 20.29 22.12 -16.08
CA VAL A 274 21.04 23.38 -16.13
C VAL A 274 21.36 23.76 -17.58
N LEU A 275 21.84 22.81 -18.40
CA LEU A 275 22.19 23.05 -19.79
C LEU A 275 20.99 23.61 -20.58
N LEU A 276 19.82 22.99 -20.44
CA LEU A 276 18.58 23.43 -21.09
C LEU A 276 17.84 24.55 -20.33
N GLN A 277 18.47 25.13 -19.31
CA GLN A 277 17.98 26.29 -18.56
C GLN A 277 16.67 26.09 -17.79
N PHE A 278 16.30 24.85 -17.46
CA PHE A 278 15.19 24.53 -16.55
C PHE A 278 15.51 24.86 -15.08
N VAL A 279 16.79 24.85 -14.72
CA VAL A 279 17.29 25.18 -13.38
C VAL A 279 18.52 26.07 -13.54
N ARG A 280 18.48 27.30 -13.04
CA ARG A 280 19.61 28.24 -13.15
C ARG A 280 20.32 28.46 -11.81
N SER A 281 19.66 28.10 -10.71
CA SER A 281 20.17 28.32 -9.36
C SER A 281 19.77 27.23 -8.38
N LYS A 282 20.39 27.24 -7.19
CA LYS A 282 19.97 26.39 -6.06
C LYS A 282 18.55 26.72 -5.57
N HIS A 283 18.09 27.96 -5.77
CA HIS A 283 16.74 28.37 -5.45
C HIS A 283 15.72 27.66 -6.36
N ASP A 284 15.96 27.65 -7.67
CA ASP A 284 15.09 26.97 -8.65
C ASP A 284 15.05 25.46 -8.38
N LEU A 285 16.22 24.87 -8.09
CA LEU A 285 16.30 23.45 -7.72
C LEU A 285 15.46 23.13 -6.47
N ARG A 286 15.47 24.03 -5.47
CA ARG A 286 14.67 23.88 -4.26
C ARG A 286 13.17 24.00 -4.57
N ALA A 287 12.77 24.98 -5.37
CA ALA A 287 11.37 25.16 -5.77
C ALA A 287 10.85 23.93 -6.54
N LEU A 288 11.65 23.40 -7.46
CA LEU A 288 11.35 22.16 -8.20
C LEU A 288 11.13 20.97 -7.24
N LYS A 289 12.03 20.78 -6.27
CA LYS A 289 11.94 19.67 -5.30
C LYS A 289 10.68 19.73 -4.43
N GLN A 290 10.17 20.93 -4.13
CA GLN A 290 8.97 21.11 -3.31
C GLN A 290 7.70 20.55 -3.95
N ASN A 291 7.65 20.45 -5.27
CA ASN A 291 6.50 19.91 -6.03
C ASN A 291 6.57 18.40 -6.27
N LEU A 292 7.63 17.72 -5.83
CA LEU A 292 7.78 16.26 -5.99
C LEU A 292 7.15 15.52 -4.81
N VAL A 293 6.49 14.38 -5.03
CA VAL A 293 6.11 13.53 -3.90
C VAL A 293 7.37 13.12 -3.09
N ARG A 294 7.22 13.03 -1.76
CA ARG A 294 8.35 12.86 -0.84
C ARG A 294 8.86 11.42 -0.84
N SER A 295 9.79 11.13 -1.74
CA SER A 295 10.40 9.80 -1.89
C SER A 295 11.81 9.67 -1.29
N ASN A 296 12.37 10.77 -0.78
CA ASN A 296 13.69 10.83 -0.17
C ASN A 296 13.80 12.02 0.82
N THR A 297 14.70 11.90 1.79
CA THR A 297 14.89 12.90 2.86
C THR A 297 15.37 14.27 2.38
N ARG A 298 16.06 14.33 1.22
CA ARG A 298 16.57 15.59 0.64
C ARG A 298 15.47 16.47 0.07
N ASN A 299 14.25 15.96 -0.02
CA ASN A 299 13.07 16.67 -0.49
C ASN A 299 12.08 16.95 0.65
N VAL A 300 12.42 16.65 1.91
CA VAL A 300 11.54 16.94 3.07
C VAL A 300 11.78 18.35 3.57
N TYR A 301 10.70 19.13 3.68
CA TYR A 301 10.69 20.51 4.13
C TYR A 301 9.82 20.70 5.37
N ARG A 302 10.06 21.79 6.12
CA ARG A 302 9.31 22.09 7.35
C ARG A 302 7.81 22.22 7.11
N ALA A 303 7.42 22.80 5.98
CA ALA A 303 6.02 23.07 5.62
C ALA A 303 5.26 21.84 5.09
N ASP A 304 5.93 20.69 4.90
CA ASP A 304 5.27 19.49 4.40
C ASP A 304 4.27 18.93 5.42
N ASP A 305 3.07 18.60 4.93
CA ASP A 305 1.92 18.22 5.74
C ASP A 305 1.14 17.01 5.19
N ASP A 306 1.68 16.32 4.18
CA ASP A 306 1.06 15.15 3.55
C ASP A 306 0.76 14.03 4.58
N ASP A 307 1.62 13.90 5.59
CA ASP A 307 1.53 12.92 6.69
C ASP A 307 0.22 13.05 7.48
N ARG A 308 -0.39 14.23 7.51
CA ARG A 308 -1.72 14.44 8.13
C ARG A 308 -2.81 13.57 7.51
N ALA A 309 -2.72 13.25 6.21
CA ALA A 309 -3.71 12.42 5.52
C ALA A 309 -3.74 10.97 6.04
N ILE A 310 -2.64 10.51 6.66
CA ILE A 310 -2.47 9.16 7.19
C ILE A 310 -2.25 9.13 8.71
N ALA A 311 -2.55 10.21 9.42
CA ALA A 311 -2.32 10.32 10.86
C ALA A 311 -2.96 9.19 11.70
N ASN A 312 -4.11 8.67 11.25
CA ASN A 312 -4.83 7.58 11.93
C ASN A 312 -4.53 6.19 11.35
N ASN A 313 -3.57 6.06 10.43
CA ASN A 313 -3.22 4.76 9.84
C ASN A 313 -2.21 4.04 10.74
N GLU A 314 -2.69 3.07 11.54
CA GLU A 314 -1.87 2.34 12.51
C GLU A 314 -0.69 1.59 11.85
N LYS A 315 -0.87 0.99 10.67
CA LYS A 315 0.18 0.22 9.98
C LYS A 315 1.36 1.11 9.56
N ILE A 316 1.08 2.24 8.91
CA ILE A 316 2.11 3.20 8.49
C ILE A 316 2.75 3.86 9.71
N GLY A 317 1.94 4.20 10.72
CA GLY A 317 2.41 4.73 12.00
C GLY A 317 3.39 3.77 12.70
N ALA A 318 3.08 2.48 12.75
CA ALA A 318 3.95 1.45 13.32
C ALA A 318 5.28 1.32 12.56
N ILE A 319 5.24 1.31 11.22
CA ILE A 319 6.46 1.26 10.40
C ILE A 319 7.33 2.51 10.62
N ALA A 320 6.72 3.70 10.63
CA ALA A 320 7.44 4.95 10.91
C ALA A 320 8.05 4.94 12.33
N GLY A 321 7.28 4.48 13.33
CA GLY A 321 7.74 4.32 14.70
C GLY A 321 8.91 3.33 14.83
N GLU A 322 8.86 2.21 14.10
CA GLU A 322 9.94 1.21 14.06
C GLU A 322 11.22 1.78 13.43
N ILE A 323 11.11 2.56 12.34
CA ILE A 323 12.25 3.25 11.74
C ILE A 323 12.89 4.20 12.76
N GLU A 324 12.09 4.96 13.51
CA GLU A 324 12.59 5.89 14.51
C GLU A 324 13.23 5.15 15.71
N ARG A 325 12.62 4.07 16.17
CA ARG A 325 13.17 3.20 17.23
C ARG A 325 14.54 2.66 16.83
N ARG A 326 14.67 2.12 15.61
CA ARG A 326 15.97 1.64 15.09
C ARG A 326 16.99 2.76 14.95
N ARG A 327 16.58 3.96 14.53
CA ARG A 327 17.46 5.12 14.42
C ARG A 327 18.10 5.45 15.78
N ILE A 328 17.29 5.46 16.84
CA ILE A 328 17.74 5.72 18.21
C ILE A 328 18.67 4.59 18.69
N ALA A 329 18.27 3.32 18.53
CA ALA A 329 19.06 2.17 18.94
C ALA A 329 20.44 2.11 18.26
N LEU A 330 20.50 2.41 16.97
CA LEU A 330 21.73 2.46 16.17
C LEU A 330 22.53 3.76 16.34
N LYS A 331 22.11 4.66 17.24
CA LYS A 331 22.74 5.98 17.50
C LYS A 331 22.96 6.79 16.21
N LYS A 332 22.03 6.72 15.26
CA LYS A 332 22.08 7.44 13.99
C LYS A 332 21.63 8.88 14.18
N THR A 333 22.55 9.83 14.06
CA THR A 333 22.34 11.23 14.46
C THR A 333 22.33 12.22 13.30
N SER A 334 22.64 11.80 12.06
CA SER A 334 22.70 12.73 10.93
C SER A 334 21.35 13.36 10.64
N GLY A 335 21.36 14.57 10.07
CA GLY A 335 20.12 15.31 9.76
C GLY A 335 19.18 14.56 8.81
N PHE A 336 19.73 13.76 7.88
CA PHE A 336 18.95 12.93 6.98
C PHE A 336 18.34 11.71 7.69
N GLU A 337 19.13 10.99 8.50
CA GLU A 337 18.65 9.81 9.21
C GLU A 337 17.49 10.14 10.18
N ARG A 338 17.49 11.34 10.78
CA ARG A 338 16.39 11.85 11.62
C ARG A 338 15.07 12.04 10.88
N LEU A 339 15.08 12.02 9.54
CA LEU A 339 13.90 12.21 8.71
C LEU A 339 13.37 10.91 8.09
N TYR A 340 14.00 9.76 8.31
CA TYR A 340 13.58 8.49 7.69
C TYR A 340 12.15 8.04 8.07
N HIS A 341 11.75 8.20 9.33
CA HIS A 341 10.37 7.91 9.73
C HIS A 341 9.39 8.89 9.05
N ARG A 342 9.76 10.18 9.03
CA ARG A 342 8.91 11.25 8.49
C ARG A 342 8.74 11.17 6.98
N VAL A 343 9.80 10.88 6.22
CA VAL A 343 9.68 10.72 4.75
C VAL A 343 8.75 9.55 4.40
N THR A 344 8.76 8.47 5.19
CA THR A 344 7.85 7.33 5.01
C THR A 344 6.40 7.76 5.20
N ALA A 345 6.09 8.49 6.28
CA ALA A 345 4.75 9.03 6.52
C ALA A 345 4.29 10.02 5.43
N LEU A 346 5.16 10.96 5.04
CA LEU A 346 4.88 11.94 3.99
C LEU A 346 4.64 11.28 2.62
N TYR A 347 5.39 10.23 2.28
CA TYR A 347 5.19 9.49 1.03
C TYR A 347 3.78 8.92 0.93
N PHE A 348 3.37 8.12 1.93
CA PHE A 348 2.05 7.48 1.90
C PHE A 348 0.91 8.49 2.05
N GLY A 349 1.12 9.56 2.81
CA GLY A 349 0.21 10.71 2.85
C GLY A 349 0.01 11.37 1.49
N GLY A 350 1.10 11.60 0.75
CA GLY A 350 1.04 12.16 -0.60
C GLY A 350 0.37 11.22 -1.59
N MET A 351 0.62 9.91 -1.48
CA MET A 351 -0.06 8.90 -2.30
C MET A 351 -1.56 8.80 -1.99
N LYS A 352 -1.98 9.01 -0.74
CA LYS A 352 -3.40 9.10 -0.38
C LYS A 352 -4.08 10.31 -1.02
N ARG A 353 -3.47 11.50 -0.94
CA ARG A 353 -3.94 12.71 -1.64
C ARG A 353 -4.05 12.49 -3.15
N HIS A 354 -3.06 11.83 -3.74
CA HIS A 354 -3.08 11.44 -5.15
C HIS A 354 -4.27 10.52 -5.51
N PHE A 355 -4.51 9.46 -4.73
CA PHE A 355 -5.67 8.59 -4.94
C PHE A 355 -7.00 9.32 -4.77
N GLU A 356 -7.10 10.29 -3.85
CA GLU A 356 -8.29 11.14 -3.69
C GLU A 356 -8.57 11.99 -4.94
N GLN A 357 -7.52 12.62 -5.49
CA GLN A 357 -7.60 13.46 -6.69
C GLN A 357 -8.03 12.68 -7.94
N LEU A 358 -7.68 11.40 -8.05
CA LEU A 358 -8.07 10.56 -9.18
C LEU A 358 -9.56 10.19 -9.22
N LYS A 359 -10.28 10.24 -8.10
CA LYS A 359 -11.65 9.71 -8.01
C LYS A 359 -12.62 10.40 -8.98
N ARG A 360 -12.52 11.72 -9.10
CA ARG A 360 -13.38 12.53 -9.97
C ARG A 360 -13.19 12.24 -11.47
N PRO A 361 -11.96 12.25 -12.02
CA PRO A 361 -11.77 12.01 -13.45
C PRO A 361 -11.88 10.54 -13.86
N LEU A 362 -11.79 9.57 -12.94
CA LEU A 362 -11.95 8.14 -13.26
C LEU A 362 -13.39 7.77 -13.61
N LYS A 363 -13.56 7.03 -14.72
CA LYS A 363 -14.84 6.37 -15.04
C LYS A 363 -15.11 5.23 -14.04
N PRO A 364 -16.37 4.98 -13.68
CA PRO A 364 -16.73 3.71 -13.05
C PRO A 364 -16.28 2.52 -13.90
N GLY A 365 -15.66 1.52 -13.27
CA GLY A 365 -15.02 0.39 -13.94
C GLY A 365 -13.61 0.66 -14.47
N ALA A 366 -13.07 1.87 -14.31
CA ALA A 366 -11.69 2.16 -14.70
C ALA A 366 -10.72 1.33 -13.86
N LYS A 367 -9.75 0.69 -14.54
CA LYS A 367 -8.73 -0.14 -13.89
C LYS A 367 -7.38 0.57 -13.86
N LEU A 368 -6.64 0.39 -12.78
CA LEU A 368 -5.39 1.07 -12.52
C LEU A 368 -4.30 0.06 -12.22
N ALA A 369 -3.09 0.28 -12.74
CA ALA A 369 -1.91 -0.54 -12.53
C ALA A 369 -0.74 0.32 -12.03
N TYR A 370 -0.36 0.13 -10.76
CA TYR A 370 0.74 0.83 -10.10
C TYR A 370 1.93 -0.09 -9.94
N VAL A 371 2.99 0.13 -10.71
CA VAL A 371 4.27 -0.57 -10.54
C VAL A 371 4.98 0.00 -9.32
N VAL A 372 5.17 -0.83 -8.28
CA VAL A 372 5.74 -0.41 -7.00
C VAL A 372 6.69 -1.46 -6.43
N GLY A 373 7.76 -0.99 -5.79
CA GLY A 373 8.77 -1.86 -5.17
C GLY A 373 8.71 -1.84 -3.66
N ASP A 374 8.92 -2.99 -3.03
CA ASP A 374 9.25 -3.09 -1.61
C ASP A 374 10.58 -2.38 -1.32
N GLN A 375 10.66 -1.75 -0.15
CA GLN A 375 11.82 -0.97 0.28
C GLN A 375 12.35 -1.45 1.62
N ALA A 376 13.67 -1.40 1.78
CA ALA A 376 14.36 -1.59 3.05
C ALA A 376 15.45 -0.51 3.27
N SER A 377 15.35 0.61 2.54
CA SER A 377 16.35 1.68 2.53
C SER A 377 16.46 2.42 3.86
N TYR A 378 15.41 2.39 4.69
CA TYR A 378 15.35 3.08 5.97
C TYR A 378 15.67 2.11 7.11
N LEU A 379 16.96 2.00 7.44
CA LEU A 379 17.47 1.20 8.57
C LEU A 379 17.00 -0.26 8.55
N GLN A 380 16.90 -0.83 7.33
CA GLN A 380 16.47 -2.21 7.09
C GLN A 380 15.07 -2.53 7.62
N VAL A 381 14.23 -1.52 7.85
CA VAL A 381 12.81 -1.72 8.11
C VAL A 381 12.13 -1.98 6.77
N LEU A 382 11.44 -3.10 6.68
CA LEU A 382 10.76 -3.52 5.46
C LEU A 382 9.47 -2.71 5.28
N ILE A 383 9.34 -2.10 4.10
CA ILE A 383 8.17 -1.34 3.69
C ILE A 383 7.54 -2.08 2.51
N ARG A 384 6.40 -2.71 2.76
CA ARG A 384 5.59 -3.40 1.75
C ARG A 384 4.75 -2.40 0.97
N THR A 385 5.40 -1.69 0.03
CA THR A 385 4.79 -0.53 -0.64
C THR A 385 3.48 -0.87 -1.33
N GLY A 386 3.41 -2.00 -2.04
CA GLY A 386 2.20 -2.44 -2.73
C GLY A 386 1.02 -2.67 -1.77
N GLU A 387 1.25 -3.40 -0.69
CA GLU A 387 0.25 -3.71 0.34
C GLU A 387 -0.26 -2.44 1.04
N LEU A 388 0.64 -1.54 1.43
CA LEU A 388 0.28 -0.29 2.10
C LEU A 388 -0.52 0.66 1.18
N LEU A 389 -0.18 0.71 -0.12
CA LEU A 389 -0.98 1.47 -1.09
C LEU A 389 -2.33 0.81 -1.38
N ALA A 390 -2.40 -0.52 -1.37
CA ALA A 390 -3.65 -1.26 -1.51
C ALA A 390 -4.60 -0.96 -0.34
N ASP A 391 -4.09 -0.95 0.90
CA ASP A 391 -4.84 -0.57 2.09
C ASP A 391 -5.41 0.86 1.97
N ILE A 392 -4.57 1.84 1.59
CA ILE A 392 -4.99 3.23 1.36
C ILE A 392 -6.06 3.32 0.27
N ALA A 393 -5.86 2.63 -0.86
CA ALA A 393 -6.82 2.64 -1.95
C ALA A 393 -8.17 2.04 -1.52
N ASN A 394 -8.14 0.94 -0.77
CA ASN A 394 -9.33 0.30 -0.23
C ASN A 394 -10.08 1.21 0.77
N GLU A 395 -9.37 1.90 1.66
CA GLU A 395 -9.95 2.94 2.55
C GLU A 395 -10.71 4.02 1.75
N LEU A 396 -10.18 4.38 0.57
CA LEU A 396 -10.77 5.39 -0.31
C LEU A 396 -11.89 4.84 -1.23
N GLY A 397 -12.18 3.55 -1.17
CA GLY A 397 -13.27 2.89 -1.90
C GLY A 397 -12.90 2.30 -3.26
N TYR A 398 -11.61 2.13 -3.55
CA TYR A 398 -11.15 1.35 -4.69
C TYR A 398 -11.26 -0.15 -4.39
N ASN A 399 -11.54 -0.97 -5.40
CA ASN A 399 -11.46 -2.42 -5.30
C ASN A 399 -10.01 -2.86 -5.57
N ILE A 400 -9.45 -3.74 -4.73
CA ILE A 400 -8.16 -4.37 -4.99
C ILE A 400 -8.41 -5.60 -5.87
N LEU A 401 -7.87 -5.63 -7.08
CA LEU A 401 -8.02 -6.75 -8.00
C LEU A 401 -6.86 -7.74 -7.90
N ALA A 402 -5.63 -7.25 -7.79
CA ALA A 402 -4.44 -8.10 -7.70
C ALA A 402 -3.21 -7.33 -7.16
N LEU A 403 -2.24 -8.10 -6.67
CA LEU A 403 -0.85 -7.68 -6.44
C LEU A 403 0.05 -8.62 -7.25
N ASP A 404 0.33 -8.25 -8.51
CA ASP A 404 1.05 -9.11 -9.44
C ASP A 404 2.56 -8.99 -9.23
N LEU A 405 3.26 -10.08 -8.91
CA LEU A 405 4.72 -10.06 -8.82
C LEU A 405 5.37 -9.83 -10.20
N PHE A 406 5.98 -8.66 -10.39
CA PHE A 406 6.69 -8.31 -11.62
C PHE A 406 8.11 -8.86 -11.62
N ARG A 407 8.92 -8.55 -10.60
CA ARG A 407 10.27 -9.12 -10.43
C ARG A 407 10.73 -9.06 -8.99
N THR A 408 11.87 -9.67 -8.72
CA THR A 408 12.63 -9.43 -7.50
C THR A 408 13.90 -8.64 -7.79
N ARG A 409 14.33 -7.84 -6.82
CA ARG A 409 15.54 -7.02 -6.87
C ARG A 409 16.39 -7.30 -5.64
N LEU A 410 17.68 -7.53 -5.83
CA LEU A 410 18.59 -7.70 -4.71
C LEU A 410 18.78 -6.36 -3.99
N SER A 411 18.48 -6.33 -2.69
CA SER A 411 18.83 -5.24 -1.81
C SER A 411 20.30 -5.32 -1.47
N THR A 412 21.10 -4.35 -1.91
CA THR A 412 22.53 -4.29 -1.53
C THR A 412 22.74 -3.99 -0.04
N ALA A 413 21.72 -3.47 0.64
CA ALA A 413 21.79 -3.12 2.06
C ALA A 413 21.44 -4.29 3.00
N THR A 414 20.63 -5.25 2.55
CA THR A 414 20.19 -6.40 3.36
C THR A 414 20.61 -7.76 2.78
N GLY A 415 21.02 -7.81 1.51
CA GLY A 415 21.27 -9.07 0.80
C GLY A 415 19.98 -9.83 0.42
N GLU A 416 18.81 -9.30 0.76
CA GLU A 416 17.52 -9.95 0.51
C GLU A 416 16.95 -9.60 -0.86
N GLN A 417 16.07 -10.46 -1.37
CA GLN A 417 15.28 -10.18 -2.56
C GLN A 417 14.03 -9.37 -2.19
N LEU A 418 14.01 -8.11 -2.58
CA LEU A 418 12.84 -7.24 -2.48
C LEU A 418 11.93 -7.46 -3.68
N ARG A 419 10.62 -7.46 -3.47
CA ARG A 419 9.64 -7.60 -4.55
C ARG A 419 9.45 -6.26 -5.25
N GLU A 420 9.22 -6.32 -6.55
CA GLU A 420 8.61 -5.25 -7.33
C GLU A 420 7.35 -5.85 -7.95
N GLU A 421 6.22 -5.24 -7.64
CA GLU A 421 4.88 -5.76 -7.90
C GLU A 421 4.08 -4.71 -8.67
N VAL A 422 2.97 -5.13 -9.26
CA VAL A 422 1.98 -4.24 -9.84
C VAL A 422 0.70 -4.35 -9.04
N LEU A 423 0.35 -3.28 -8.33
CA LEU A 423 -0.93 -3.16 -7.65
C LEU A 423 -2.00 -2.84 -8.69
N VAL A 424 -2.94 -3.77 -8.85
CA VAL A 424 -4.08 -3.63 -9.77
C VAL A 424 -5.32 -3.27 -8.98
N LEU A 425 -5.91 -2.13 -9.32
CA LEU A 425 -7.10 -1.58 -8.68
C LEU A 425 -8.22 -1.42 -9.71
N GLU A 426 -9.45 -1.34 -9.22
CA GLU A 426 -10.61 -0.88 -9.98
C GLU A 426 -11.32 0.22 -9.21
N TRP A 427 -11.72 1.27 -9.92
CA TRP A 427 -12.61 2.28 -9.40
C TRP A 427 -14.06 1.88 -9.68
N PRO A 428 -14.87 1.47 -8.68
CA PRO A 428 -16.26 1.08 -8.91
C PRO A 428 -17.18 2.26 -9.26
N GLY A 429 -16.63 3.47 -9.40
CA GLY A 429 -17.38 4.72 -9.44
C GLY A 429 -17.59 5.28 -8.04
N GLU A 430 -18.00 6.54 -7.96
CA GLU A 430 -18.58 7.02 -6.72
C GLU A 430 -19.81 6.15 -6.45
N LYS A 431 -19.68 5.23 -5.49
CA LYS A 431 -20.86 4.78 -4.77
C LYS A 431 -21.54 6.08 -4.39
N ARG A 432 -22.77 6.32 -4.88
CA ARG A 432 -23.67 7.23 -4.18
C ARG A 432 -23.54 6.76 -2.74
N MET A 433 -22.84 7.52 -1.91
CA MET A 433 -22.98 7.31 -0.50
C MET A 433 -24.50 7.34 -0.33
N PRO A 434 -25.13 6.29 0.22
CA PRO A 434 -26.38 6.56 0.92
C PRO A 434 -26.02 7.77 1.75
N GLN A 435 -26.74 8.89 1.58
CA GLN A 435 -26.49 10.11 2.33
C GLN A 435 -26.03 9.70 3.73
N LYS A 436 -25.02 10.35 4.29
CA LYS A 436 -24.55 10.08 5.66
C LYS A 436 -25.64 10.28 6.74
N ASN A 437 -26.92 10.37 6.34
CA ASN A 437 -28.17 10.39 7.09
C ASN A 437 -29.19 9.28 6.70
N ALA A 438 -28.89 8.38 5.77
CA ALA A 438 -29.74 7.21 5.51
C ALA A 438 -29.33 6.11 6.49
N ARG A 439 -29.94 6.12 7.69
CA ARG A 439 -29.83 5.06 8.72
C ARG A 439 -29.83 3.67 8.04
N ASN A 440 -28.95 2.76 8.45
CA ASN A 440 -28.93 1.39 7.92
C ASN A 440 -30.35 0.80 7.95
N ARG A 441 -30.78 0.08 6.90
CA ARG A 441 -32.12 -0.52 6.85
C ARG A 441 -32.36 -1.45 8.04
N TYR A 442 -31.31 -2.13 8.50
CA TYR A 442 -31.37 -2.99 9.68
C TYR A 442 -31.53 -2.15 10.95
N ASP A 443 -30.80 -1.03 11.07
CA ASP A 443 -30.94 -0.09 12.19
C ASP A 443 -32.36 0.48 12.24
N GLN A 444 -32.92 0.91 11.10
CA GLN A 444 -34.27 1.46 11.02
C GLN A 444 -35.34 0.45 11.46
N LEU A 445 -35.19 -0.81 11.06
CA LEU A 445 -36.15 -1.87 11.37
C LEU A 445 -36.06 -2.31 12.83
N ILE A 446 -34.85 -2.55 13.35
CA ILE A 446 -34.65 -2.99 14.74
C ILE A 446 -35.00 -1.88 15.73
N GLU A 447 -34.63 -0.63 15.43
CA GLU A 447 -34.97 0.56 16.23
C GLU A 447 -36.49 0.73 16.29
N LYS A 448 -37.17 0.59 15.14
CA LYS A 448 -38.62 0.76 15.10
C LYS A 448 -39.37 -0.36 15.83
N ILE A 449 -38.94 -1.61 15.73
CA ILE A 449 -39.54 -2.71 16.50
C ILE A 449 -39.34 -2.50 17.99
N PHE A 450 -38.11 -2.15 18.40
CA PHE A 450 -37.81 -1.87 19.80
C PHE A 450 -38.75 -0.78 20.35
N PHE A 451 -38.82 0.39 19.71
CA PHE A 451 -39.65 1.49 20.19
C PHE A 451 -41.15 1.32 20.01
N ASN A 452 -41.62 0.42 19.15
CA ASN A 452 -43.05 0.09 19.09
C ASN A 452 -43.50 -0.70 20.32
N ASN A 453 -42.59 -1.48 20.92
CA ASN A 453 -42.87 -2.39 22.02
C ASN A 453 -42.25 -1.94 23.37
N TYR A 454 -41.37 -0.93 23.36
CA TYR A 454 -40.71 -0.39 24.54
C TYR A 454 -41.61 0.59 25.31
N THR A 455 -41.61 0.46 26.64
CA THR A 455 -42.18 1.42 27.58
C THR A 455 -41.07 1.95 28.50
N ASP A 456 -41.17 3.20 28.93
CA ASP A 456 -40.14 3.81 29.77
C ASP A 456 -39.86 2.99 31.05
N GLY A 457 -38.59 2.67 31.31
CA GLY A 457 -38.17 1.82 32.42
C GLY A 457 -38.32 0.30 32.20
N ALA A 458 -38.69 -0.17 31.00
CA ALA A 458 -38.76 -1.60 30.73
C ALA A 458 -37.40 -2.29 30.89
N THR A 459 -37.38 -3.45 31.55
CA THR A 459 -36.21 -4.35 31.63
C THR A 459 -36.21 -5.41 30.53
N GLU A 460 -37.37 -5.64 29.90
CA GLU A 460 -37.57 -6.58 28.80
C GLU A 460 -38.52 -6.00 27.74
N VAL A 461 -38.19 -6.17 26.46
CA VAL A 461 -39.02 -5.74 25.32
C VAL A 461 -39.24 -6.91 24.39
N SER A 462 -40.46 -7.45 24.34
CA SER A 462 -40.80 -8.60 23.50
C SER A 462 -41.14 -8.19 22.07
N PHE A 463 -40.80 -9.03 21.10
CA PHE A 463 -41.21 -8.90 19.71
C PHE A 463 -41.26 -10.25 18.97
N GLU A 464 -42.08 -10.33 17.92
CA GLU A 464 -42.16 -11.47 17.01
C GLU A 464 -41.40 -11.19 15.71
N ARG A 465 -40.79 -12.22 15.11
CA ARG A 465 -40.00 -12.08 13.86
C ARG A 465 -40.80 -11.48 12.71
N ASP A 466 -42.08 -11.81 12.63
CA ASP A 466 -42.92 -11.39 11.51
C ASP A 466 -43.28 -9.89 11.59
N GLU A 467 -43.04 -9.23 12.74
CA GLU A 467 -43.15 -7.78 12.88
C GLU A 467 -42.18 -7.03 11.95
N PHE A 468 -41.02 -7.61 11.61
CA PHE A 468 -40.11 -7.02 10.62
C PHE A 468 -40.77 -6.84 9.25
N ALA A 469 -41.63 -7.78 8.84
CA ALA A 469 -42.37 -7.67 7.58
C ALA A 469 -43.42 -6.56 7.62
N ALA A 470 -44.16 -6.45 8.73
CA ALA A 470 -45.15 -5.41 8.93
C ALA A 470 -44.51 -4.01 8.98
N VAL A 471 -43.42 -3.86 9.72
CA VAL A 471 -42.68 -2.59 9.88
C VAL A 471 -42.01 -2.18 8.56
N ALA A 472 -41.38 -3.09 7.84
CA ALA A 472 -40.78 -2.80 6.53
C ALA A 472 -41.82 -2.31 5.51
N LYS A 473 -43.00 -2.95 5.47
CA LYS A 473 -44.11 -2.53 4.61
C LYS A 473 -44.60 -1.12 4.97
N LYS A 474 -44.76 -0.83 6.27
CA LYS A 474 -45.21 0.48 6.77
C LYS A 474 -44.19 1.59 6.50
N MET A 475 -42.90 1.30 6.62
CA MET A 475 -41.81 2.25 6.41
C MET A 475 -41.34 2.35 4.95
N LYS A 476 -41.96 1.58 4.02
CA LYS A 476 -41.55 1.46 2.61
C LYS A 476 -40.08 1.04 2.46
N ILE A 477 -39.58 0.21 3.37
CA ILE A 477 -38.23 -0.38 3.33
C ILE A 477 -38.32 -1.71 2.59
N VAL A 478 -37.37 -1.96 1.67
CA VAL A 478 -37.27 -3.25 0.98
C VAL A 478 -36.91 -4.34 2.01
N LEU A 479 -37.78 -5.35 2.13
CA LEU A 479 -37.62 -6.45 3.09
C LEU A 479 -36.35 -7.26 2.78
N PRO A 480 -35.51 -7.56 3.78
CA PRO A 480 -34.38 -8.48 3.60
C PRO A 480 -34.86 -9.88 3.22
N LYS A 481 -34.07 -10.60 2.41
CA LYS A 481 -34.42 -11.95 1.91
C LYS A 481 -34.60 -12.97 3.05
N ASN A 482 -33.92 -12.77 4.18
CA ASN A 482 -34.07 -13.56 5.39
C ASN A 482 -34.20 -12.65 6.62
N LEU A 483 -35.37 -12.66 7.25
CA LEU A 483 -35.65 -11.86 8.45
C LEU A 483 -34.79 -12.28 9.66
N GLY A 484 -34.31 -13.53 9.67
CA GLY A 484 -33.41 -14.04 10.71
C GLY A 484 -32.05 -13.33 10.74
N ASP A 485 -31.61 -12.80 9.60
CA ASP A 485 -30.29 -12.16 9.48
C ASP A 485 -30.20 -10.87 10.32
N ILE A 486 -31.31 -10.14 10.49
CA ILE A 486 -31.34 -8.92 11.32
C ILE A 486 -31.06 -9.30 12.79
N ILE A 487 -31.79 -10.30 13.29
CA ILE A 487 -31.67 -10.76 14.68
C ILE A 487 -30.28 -11.33 14.92
N TYR A 488 -29.79 -12.15 13.99
CA TYR A 488 -28.45 -12.74 14.06
C TYR A 488 -27.36 -11.65 14.07
N SER A 489 -27.50 -10.61 13.23
CA SER A 489 -26.54 -9.50 13.17
C SER A 489 -26.41 -8.79 14.52
N TYR A 490 -27.51 -8.42 15.18
CA TYR A 490 -27.44 -7.69 16.45
C TYR A 490 -27.23 -8.58 17.67
N ARG A 491 -27.40 -9.90 17.54
CA ARG A 491 -27.01 -10.85 18.60
C ARG A 491 -25.51 -11.07 18.67
N TYR A 492 -24.84 -11.11 17.52
CA TYR A 492 -23.48 -11.66 17.45
C TYR A 492 -22.46 -10.78 16.72
N ARG A 493 -22.89 -9.79 15.93
CA ARG A 493 -22.01 -9.12 14.94
C ARG A 493 -22.00 -7.60 15.00
N SER A 494 -23.08 -6.97 15.46
CA SER A 494 -23.29 -5.54 15.35
C SER A 494 -23.84 -4.98 16.65
N LYS A 495 -23.36 -3.79 17.06
CA LYS A 495 -23.95 -3.07 18.19
C LYS A 495 -25.33 -2.55 17.82
N LEU A 496 -26.24 -2.52 18.80
CA LEU A 496 -27.56 -1.92 18.62
C LEU A 496 -27.45 -0.41 18.29
N PRO A 497 -28.43 0.15 17.55
CA PRO A 497 -28.47 1.58 17.23
C PRO A 497 -28.38 2.47 18.47
N LYS A 498 -27.71 3.63 18.35
CA LYS A 498 -27.52 4.58 19.47
C LYS A 498 -28.80 4.94 20.20
N ALA A 499 -29.90 5.14 19.46
CA ALA A 499 -31.19 5.46 20.05
C ALA A 499 -31.68 4.42 21.07
N ILE A 500 -31.34 3.13 20.89
CA ILE A 500 -31.66 2.06 21.85
C ILE A 500 -30.63 2.02 23.00
N THR A 501 -29.35 2.17 22.69
CA THR A 501 -28.29 2.08 23.71
C THR A 501 -28.26 3.28 24.65
N ASP A 502 -28.70 4.45 24.21
CA ASP A 502 -28.78 5.67 25.03
C ASP A 502 -29.85 5.57 26.15
N LEU A 503 -30.67 4.51 26.14
CA LEU A 503 -31.66 4.21 27.20
C LEU A 503 -31.06 3.46 28.40
N LEU A 504 -29.77 3.11 28.34
CA LEU A 504 -29.08 2.29 29.32
C LEU A 504 -28.12 3.12 30.18
N ARG A 505 -27.79 2.60 31.37
CA ARG A 505 -26.66 3.10 32.18
C ARG A 505 -25.33 2.64 31.58
N GLU A 506 -24.22 3.28 31.96
CA GLU A 506 -22.87 2.96 31.43
C GLU A 506 -22.44 1.49 31.65
N ASP A 507 -23.05 0.79 32.61
CA ASP A 507 -22.79 -0.60 33.01
C ASP A 507 -23.84 -1.60 32.51
N GLU A 508 -24.71 -1.23 31.58
CA GLU A 508 -25.80 -2.08 31.06
C GLU A 508 -25.74 -2.22 29.53
N GLU A 509 -26.24 -3.35 29.02
CA GLU A 509 -26.47 -3.61 27.59
C GLU A 509 -27.84 -4.23 27.33
N TRP A 510 -28.32 -4.08 26.09
CA TRP A 510 -29.52 -4.76 25.60
C TRP A 510 -29.09 -6.01 24.82
N VAL A 511 -29.54 -7.19 25.25
CA VAL A 511 -29.24 -8.48 24.59
C VAL A 511 -30.52 -9.07 24.02
N ILE A 512 -30.49 -9.60 22.79
CA ILE A 512 -31.67 -10.23 22.19
C ILE A 512 -31.70 -11.73 22.53
N ARG A 513 -32.64 -12.19 23.35
CA ARG A 513 -32.85 -13.59 23.73
C ARG A 513 -34.02 -14.23 22.97
N SER A 514 -34.02 -15.56 22.87
CA SER A 514 -35.09 -16.33 22.22
C SER A 514 -36.03 -16.84 23.31
N VAL A 515 -37.33 -16.60 23.18
CA VAL A 515 -38.34 -17.00 24.18
C VAL A 515 -39.42 -17.92 23.60
N GLY A 516 -39.26 -18.35 22.35
CA GLY A 516 -40.15 -19.29 21.68
C GLY A 516 -39.94 -19.30 20.17
N ARG A 517 -40.73 -20.10 19.45
CA ARG A 517 -40.66 -20.18 17.99
C ARG A 517 -40.99 -18.82 17.37
N ALA A 518 -39.98 -18.18 16.76
CA ALA A 518 -40.07 -16.83 16.17
C ALA A 518 -40.40 -15.70 17.16
N ARG A 519 -40.20 -15.91 18.47
CA ARG A 519 -40.41 -14.91 19.52
C ARG A 519 -39.10 -14.56 20.23
N TYR A 520 -38.89 -13.27 20.41
CA TYR A 520 -37.63 -12.70 20.87
C TYR A 520 -37.89 -11.64 21.93
N VAL A 521 -36.91 -11.43 22.80
CA VAL A 521 -36.96 -10.37 23.81
C VAL A 521 -35.64 -9.63 23.83
N PHE A 522 -35.68 -8.30 23.83
CA PHE A 522 -34.53 -7.51 24.28
C PHE A 522 -34.54 -7.55 25.80
N ALA A 523 -33.53 -8.14 26.41
CA ALA A 523 -33.38 -8.19 27.86
C ALA A 523 -32.26 -7.24 28.26
N ARG A 524 -32.53 -6.37 29.23
CA ARG A 524 -31.51 -5.54 29.84
C ARG A 524 -30.61 -6.43 30.69
N SER A 525 -29.32 -6.39 30.41
CA SER A 525 -28.29 -7.19 31.06
C SER A 525 -27.18 -6.27 31.56
N PRO A 526 -26.50 -6.58 32.67
CA PRO A 526 -25.24 -5.92 33.00
C PRO A 526 -24.24 -6.13 31.85
N LEU A 527 -23.39 -5.14 31.58
CA LEU A 527 -22.34 -5.21 30.58
C LEU A 527 -21.31 -6.26 31.03
N HIS A 528 -21.34 -7.44 30.41
CA HIS A 528 -20.46 -8.53 30.80
C HIS A 528 -19.31 -8.73 29.80
N GLN A 529 -18.52 -7.69 29.55
CA GLN A 529 -17.22 -7.87 28.88
C GLN A 529 -16.18 -8.28 29.91
N ILE A 530 -15.59 -9.46 29.71
CA ILE A 530 -14.50 -9.95 30.55
C ILE A 530 -13.20 -9.37 30.01
N SER A 531 -12.50 -8.62 30.86
CA SER A 531 -11.17 -8.06 30.60
C SER A 531 -10.18 -8.53 31.66
N PRO A 532 -8.90 -8.75 31.31
CA PRO A 532 -7.88 -9.17 32.27
C PRO A 532 -7.74 -8.19 33.44
N ASN A 533 -7.71 -8.70 34.67
CA ASN A 533 -7.52 -7.89 35.87
C ASN A 533 -6.05 -7.44 35.98
N PRO A 534 -5.74 -6.13 35.82
CA PRO A 534 -4.35 -5.66 35.78
C PRO A 534 -3.61 -5.76 37.13
N ARG A 535 -4.31 -6.14 38.21
CA ARG A 535 -3.77 -6.22 39.58
C ARG A 535 -3.37 -7.64 39.99
N LEU A 536 -3.53 -8.64 39.13
CA LEU A 536 -3.08 -10.00 39.42
C LEU A 536 -1.55 -10.12 39.28
N SER A 537 -0.97 -11.03 40.06
CA SER A 537 0.44 -11.37 39.94
C SER A 537 0.72 -12.06 38.60
N LYS A 538 1.87 -11.75 38.00
CA LYS A 538 2.32 -12.32 36.73
C LYS A 538 3.25 -13.47 37.03
N ILE A 539 2.81 -14.69 36.74
CA ILE A 539 3.59 -15.91 36.96
C ILE A 539 4.53 -16.08 35.77
N LYS A 540 5.84 -16.00 36.01
CA LYS A 540 6.82 -16.26 34.95
C LYS A 540 6.93 -17.75 34.69
N ILE A 541 6.90 -18.13 33.42
CA ILE A 541 7.19 -19.48 32.97
C ILE A 541 8.15 -19.43 31.79
N LEU A 542 8.94 -20.49 31.61
CA LEU A 542 9.88 -20.58 30.50
C LEU A 542 9.14 -20.72 29.17
N ASP A 543 9.51 -19.87 28.20
CA ASP A 543 8.95 -19.94 26.86
C ASP A 543 9.51 -21.15 26.09
N SER A 544 8.65 -22.16 25.92
CA SER A 544 8.93 -23.38 25.17
C SER A 544 8.52 -23.28 23.70
N THR A 545 8.03 -22.13 23.25
CA THR A 545 7.65 -21.91 21.85
C THR A 545 8.89 -21.91 20.96
N PRO A 546 8.99 -22.77 19.92
CA PRO A 546 10.15 -22.77 19.03
C PRO A 546 10.37 -21.37 18.41
N GLU A 547 11.63 -20.90 18.36
CA GLU A 547 11.95 -19.57 17.82
C GLU A 547 11.45 -19.36 16.39
N VAL A 548 11.44 -20.44 15.59
CA VAL A 548 10.89 -20.41 14.23
C VAL A 548 9.39 -20.10 14.24
N ILE A 549 8.63 -20.59 15.22
CA ILE A 549 7.21 -20.26 15.37
C ILE A 549 7.08 -18.82 15.86
N ARG A 550 7.81 -18.44 16.92
CA ARG A 550 7.84 -17.05 17.45
C ARG A 550 8.17 -16.00 16.38
N ARG A 551 9.06 -16.32 15.43
CA ARG A 551 9.46 -15.42 14.34
C ARG A 551 8.34 -15.08 13.35
N TYR A 552 7.38 -15.99 13.16
CA TYR A 552 6.28 -15.85 12.20
C TYR A 552 4.91 -15.69 12.87
N SER A 553 4.82 -15.88 14.19
CA SER A 553 3.63 -15.58 14.98
C SER A 553 3.30 -14.08 14.94
N LEU A 554 2.08 -13.75 14.54
CA LEU A 554 1.49 -12.42 14.67
C LEU A 554 0.93 -12.25 16.10
N THR A 555 0.32 -11.10 16.42
CA THR A 555 -0.40 -10.88 17.70
C THR A 555 -1.88 -11.22 17.58
N ASP A 556 -2.21 -12.20 16.74
CA ASP A 556 -3.58 -12.62 16.45
C ASP A 556 -3.98 -13.89 17.22
N GLU A 557 -5.27 -14.23 17.19
CA GLU A 557 -5.86 -15.35 17.93
C GLU A 557 -5.18 -16.70 17.61
N GLN A 558 -4.73 -16.90 16.36
CA GLN A 558 -4.07 -18.13 15.94
C GLN A 558 -2.67 -18.29 16.51
N SER A 559 -1.96 -17.17 16.66
CA SER A 559 -0.65 -17.16 17.30
C SER A 559 -0.77 -17.41 18.80
N LEU A 560 -1.85 -16.96 19.44
CA LEU A 560 -2.14 -17.25 20.85
C LEU A 560 -2.30 -18.75 21.10
N LEU A 561 -3.11 -19.43 20.29
CA LEU A 561 -3.33 -20.87 20.43
C LEU A 561 -2.04 -21.69 20.27
N ALA A 562 -1.17 -21.30 19.35
CA ALA A 562 0.14 -21.94 19.20
C ALA A 562 0.99 -21.78 20.47
N ILE A 563 1.01 -20.58 21.06
CA ILE A 563 1.71 -20.31 22.31
C ILE A 563 1.12 -21.11 23.47
N VAL A 564 -0.21 -21.16 23.59
CA VAL A 564 -0.92 -21.95 24.61
C VAL A 564 -0.55 -23.43 24.51
N ARG A 565 -0.45 -23.99 23.29
CA ARG A 565 -0.03 -25.37 23.05
C ARG A 565 1.43 -25.62 23.42
N TYR A 566 2.37 -24.87 22.86
CA TYR A 566 3.80 -25.14 23.05
C TYR A 566 4.24 -24.98 24.50
N ASN A 567 3.60 -24.08 25.26
CA ASN A 567 3.90 -23.87 26.66
C ASN A 567 3.04 -24.69 27.63
N ARG A 568 2.16 -25.55 27.11
CA ARG A 568 1.21 -26.36 27.91
C ARG A 568 0.45 -25.52 28.94
N LEU A 569 0.02 -24.31 28.54
CA LEU A 569 -0.61 -23.36 29.47
C LEU A 569 -1.90 -23.91 30.07
N ILE A 570 -2.68 -24.68 29.30
CA ILE A 570 -3.90 -25.32 29.79
C ILE A 570 -3.57 -26.34 30.90
N ASP A 571 -2.51 -27.12 30.74
CA ASP A 571 -2.07 -28.08 31.76
C ASP A 571 -1.65 -27.37 33.05
N ILE A 572 -0.81 -26.33 32.92
CA ILE A 572 -0.29 -25.53 34.03
C ILE A 572 -1.44 -24.84 34.77
N PHE A 573 -2.39 -24.28 34.04
CA PHE A 573 -3.53 -23.55 34.60
C PHE A 573 -4.53 -24.47 35.29
N THR A 574 -4.85 -25.61 34.68
CA THR A 574 -5.92 -26.49 35.18
C THR A 574 -5.45 -27.54 36.17
N GLY A 575 -4.14 -27.83 36.21
CA GLY A 575 -3.54 -28.95 36.95
C GLY A 575 -3.86 -30.33 36.36
N VAL A 576 -4.31 -30.39 35.11
CA VAL A 576 -4.76 -31.60 34.41
C VAL A 576 -3.83 -31.87 33.22
N ALA A 577 -3.47 -33.13 32.95
CA ALA A 577 -2.72 -33.45 31.75
C ALA A 577 -3.64 -33.36 30.53
N CYS A 578 -3.40 -32.39 29.65
CA CYS A 578 -4.30 -32.01 28.56
C CYS A 578 -3.70 -32.33 27.18
N TYR A 579 -4.57 -32.71 26.25
CA TYR A 579 -4.23 -33.08 24.88
C TYR A 579 -5.16 -32.34 23.92
N SER A 580 -4.58 -31.58 22.98
CA SER A 580 -5.36 -30.91 21.93
C SER A 580 -6.01 -31.97 21.04
N LEU A 581 -7.34 -31.91 20.91
CA LEU A 581 -8.12 -32.84 20.13
C LEU A 581 -8.38 -32.29 18.72
N GLN A 582 -8.88 -31.05 18.64
CA GLN A 582 -9.28 -30.43 17.39
C GLN A 582 -9.28 -28.90 17.49
N SER A 583 -8.81 -28.24 16.43
CA SER A 583 -8.90 -26.78 16.26
C SER A 583 -10.01 -26.40 15.26
N HIS A 584 -10.55 -25.19 15.41
CA HIS A 584 -11.59 -24.60 14.56
C HIS A 584 -12.82 -25.50 14.38
N LEU A 585 -13.33 -26.06 15.47
CA LEU A 585 -14.48 -26.95 15.40
C LEU A 585 -15.73 -26.13 15.12
N ARG A 586 -16.26 -26.24 13.89
CA ARG A 586 -17.59 -25.75 13.53
C ARG A 586 -18.58 -26.89 13.48
N THR A 587 -19.69 -26.76 14.21
CA THR A 587 -20.71 -27.82 14.26
C THR A 587 -22.08 -27.24 14.58
N PHE A 588 -23.13 -28.04 14.40
CA PHE A 588 -24.48 -27.67 14.75
C PHE A 588 -24.87 -28.26 16.12
N VAL A 589 -25.55 -27.48 16.96
CA VAL A 589 -26.15 -27.91 18.22
C VAL A 589 -27.67 -27.70 18.11
N GLU A 590 -28.45 -28.75 18.36
CA GLU A 590 -29.93 -28.65 18.45
C GLU A 590 -30.27 -27.55 19.47
N ASP A 591 -31.12 -26.60 19.07
CA ASP A 591 -31.54 -25.40 19.82
C ASP A 591 -30.63 -24.15 19.81
N MET A 592 -29.35 -24.24 19.43
CA MET A 592 -28.44 -23.07 19.35
C MET A 592 -27.96 -22.73 17.93
N GLY A 593 -28.04 -23.67 16.99
CA GLY A 593 -27.60 -23.47 15.61
C GLY A 593 -26.12 -23.79 15.42
N GLN A 594 -25.45 -23.08 14.50
CA GLN A 594 -24.02 -23.29 14.24
C GLN A 594 -23.16 -22.65 15.33
N VAL A 595 -22.32 -23.47 15.96
CA VAL A 595 -21.35 -23.10 17.00
C VAL A 595 -19.93 -23.27 16.46
N GLU A 596 -19.04 -22.37 16.86
CA GLU A 596 -17.61 -22.38 16.52
C GLU A 596 -16.77 -22.27 17.79
N THR A 597 -15.87 -23.23 17.97
CA THR A 597 -14.90 -23.28 19.07
C THR A 597 -13.49 -23.27 18.50
N ASP A 598 -12.64 -22.39 19.03
CA ASP A 598 -11.28 -22.20 18.49
C ASP A 598 -10.41 -23.44 18.70
N GLU A 599 -10.43 -24.02 19.91
CA GLU A 599 -9.70 -25.26 20.20
C GLU A 599 -10.38 -26.10 21.29
N ILE A 600 -10.32 -27.42 21.18
CA ILE A 600 -10.83 -28.36 22.20
C ILE A 600 -9.69 -29.23 22.72
N TYR A 601 -9.56 -29.30 24.03
CA TYR A 601 -8.66 -30.23 24.70
C TYR A 601 -9.43 -31.31 25.46
N ILE A 602 -8.85 -32.50 25.51
CA ILE A 602 -9.26 -33.57 26.43
C ILE A 602 -8.18 -33.71 27.49
N GLY A 603 -8.56 -33.73 28.76
CA GLY A 603 -7.60 -33.92 29.84
C GLY A 603 -7.96 -35.03 30.79
N ILE A 604 -6.94 -35.55 31.48
CA ILE A 604 -7.08 -36.58 32.51
C ILE A 604 -6.31 -36.16 33.76
N ASN A 605 -6.96 -36.25 34.92
CA ASN A 605 -6.30 -35.97 36.20
C ASN A 605 -5.72 -37.25 36.82
N LYS A 606 -4.99 -37.10 37.93
CA LYS A 606 -4.37 -38.22 38.66
C LYS A 606 -5.34 -39.30 39.17
N ASN A 607 -6.65 -38.99 39.25
CA ASN A 607 -7.69 -39.92 39.68
C ASN A 607 -8.37 -40.64 38.49
N GLY A 608 -7.93 -40.36 37.26
CA GLY A 608 -8.54 -40.91 36.04
C GLY A 608 -9.83 -40.20 35.60
N GLU A 609 -10.23 -39.11 36.26
CA GLU A 609 -11.36 -38.27 35.82
C GLU A 609 -10.97 -37.58 34.51
N GLN A 610 -11.87 -37.64 33.53
CA GLN A 610 -11.65 -37.06 32.21
C GLN A 610 -12.45 -35.77 32.04
N PHE A 611 -11.81 -34.80 31.40
CA PHE A 611 -12.31 -33.44 31.22
C PHE A 611 -12.32 -33.08 29.74
N VAL A 612 -13.22 -32.17 29.39
CA VAL A 612 -13.17 -31.46 28.11
C VAL A 612 -12.99 -29.96 28.39
N PHE A 613 -12.03 -29.34 27.73
CA PHE A 613 -11.74 -27.92 27.83
C PHE A 613 -11.94 -27.27 26.46
N PRO A 614 -13.10 -26.68 26.19
CA PRO A 614 -13.23 -25.77 25.07
C PRO A 614 -12.48 -24.48 25.40
N VAL A 615 -11.64 -24.03 24.46
CA VAL A 615 -10.78 -22.86 24.60
C VAL A 615 -11.16 -21.83 23.55
N GLN A 616 -11.44 -20.61 23.99
CA GLN A 616 -11.63 -19.43 23.13
C GLN A 616 -10.39 -18.54 23.21
N ALA A 617 -9.82 -18.16 22.08
CA ALA A 617 -8.65 -17.29 22.00
C ALA A 617 -9.05 -15.88 21.55
N LYS A 618 -8.48 -14.86 22.20
CA LYS A 618 -8.74 -13.44 21.88
C LYS A 618 -7.43 -12.65 21.80
N GLY A 619 -7.35 -11.73 20.84
CA GLY A 619 -6.24 -10.80 20.72
C GLY A 619 -6.23 -9.74 21.83
N ALA A 620 -5.19 -8.92 21.90
CA ALA A 620 -5.02 -7.94 22.97
C ALA A 620 -6.04 -6.79 22.98
N LYS A 621 -6.69 -6.53 21.85
CA LYS A 621 -7.73 -5.48 21.72
C LYS A 621 -9.16 -6.06 21.76
N ASP A 622 -9.31 -7.37 21.84
CA ASP A 622 -10.61 -8.05 21.80
C ASP A 622 -11.10 -8.39 23.20
N SER A 623 -12.42 -8.39 23.41
CA SER A 623 -13.04 -8.81 24.68
C SER A 623 -13.57 -10.24 24.58
N VAL A 624 -13.41 -11.03 25.64
CA VAL A 624 -14.03 -12.37 25.71
C VAL A 624 -15.54 -12.20 25.87
N GLY A 625 -16.32 -12.72 24.91
CA GLY A 625 -17.78 -12.66 24.94
C GLY A 625 -18.38 -13.84 25.72
N ILE A 626 -19.21 -13.57 26.73
CA ILE A 626 -19.91 -14.59 27.53
C ILE A 626 -20.70 -15.57 26.66
N ILE A 627 -21.36 -15.07 25.63
CA ILE A 627 -22.20 -15.89 24.73
C ILE A 627 -21.39 -17.01 24.06
N GLN A 628 -20.11 -16.77 23.72
CA GLN A 628 -19.27 -17.79 23.09
C GLN A 628 -18.95 -18.93 24.07
N VAL A 629 -18.73 -18.58 25.34
CA VAL A 629 -18.46 -19.55 26.40
C VAL A 629 -19.69 -20.39 26.73
N GLU A 630 -20.89 -19.79 26.69
CA GLU A 630 -22.15 -20.52 26.83
C GLU A 630 -22.39 -21.51 25.68
N GLN A 631 -22.04 -21.12 24.46
CA GLN A 631 -22.11 -22.00 23.29
C GLN A 631 -21.14 -23.18 23.40
N ASP A 632 -19.93 -22.95 23.88
CA ASP A 632 -18.93 -23.99 24.13
C ASP A 632 -19.41 -25.00 25.18
N LEU A 633 -20.05 -24.53 26.25
CA LEU A 633 -20.66 -25.39 27.26
C LEU A 633 -21.74 -26.29 26.66
N ALA A 634 -22.65 -25.72 25.85
CA ALA A 634 -23.71 -26.48 25.21
C ALA A 634 -23.17 -27.48 24.18
N LEU A 635 -22.17 -27.08 23.40
CA LEU A 635 -21.46 -27.95 22.47
C LEU A 635 -20.84 -29.15 23.19
N CYS A 636 -20.10 -28.90 24.27
CA CYS A 636 -19.44 -29.95 25.03
C CYS A 636 -20.44 -30.88 25.72
N ALA A 637 -21.57 -30.36 26.22
CA ALA A 637 -22.65 -31.18 26.76
C ALA A 637 -23.26 -32.13 25.72
N SER A 638 -23.37 -31.68 24.46
CA SER A 638 -23.88 -32.51 23.36
C SER A 638 -22.87 -33.55 22.87
N LYS A 639 -21.62 -33.16 22.62
CA LYS A 639 -20.60 -34.04 22.00
C LYS A 639 -19.81 -34.90 22.98
N PHE A 640 -19.67 -34.44 24.21
CA PHE A 640 -18.84 -35.09 25.25
C PHE A 640 -19.64 -35.28 26.55
N PRO A 641 -20.82 -35.93 26.52
CA PRO A 641 -21.73 -35.99 27.67
C PRO A 641 -21.16 -36.73 28.89
N SER A 642 -20.15 -37.59 28.68
CA SER A 642 -19.47 -38.34 29.74
C SER A 642 -18.27 -37.61 30.35
N LEU A 643 -17.86 -36.45 29.80
CA LEU A 643 -16.70 -35.69 30.25
C LEU A 643 -17.13 -34.47 31.05
N ARG A 644 -16.33 -34.12 32.06
CA ARG A 644 -16.56 -32.89 32.81
C ARG A 644 -16.07 -31.68 32.01
N CYS A 645 -16.98 -30.81 31.61
CA CYS A 645 -16.65 -29.60 30.86
C CYS A 645 -16.10 -28.49 31.77
N ARG A 646 -14.96 -27.92 31.40
CA ARG A 646 -14.32 -26.75 32.04
C ARG A 646 -13.95 -25.73 30.95
N PRO A 647 -14.84 -24.79 30.63
CA PRO A 647 -14.58 -23.80 29.58
C PRO A 647 -13.48 -22.82 29.97
N ILE A 648 -12.60 -22.51 29.01
CA ILE A 648 -11.46 -21.62 29.20
C ILE A 648 -11.46 -20.52 28.13
N ALA A 649 -11.14 -19.30 28.53
CA ALA A 649 -10.73 -18.26 27.59
C ALA A 649 -9.26 -17.91 27.77
N ALA A 650 -8.57 -17.69 26.66
CA ALA A 650 -7.19 -17.23 26.60
C ALA A 650 -7.14 -15.87 25.91
N GLN A 651 -6.41 -14.93 26.49
CA GLN A 651 -6.26 -13.58 25.94
C GLN A 651 -4.82 -13.09 26.03
N PHE A 652 -4.30 -12.52 24.94
CA PHE A 652 -3.06 -11.75 25.01
C PHE A 652 -3.27 -10.45 25.78
N VAL A 653 -2.43 -10.18 26.77
CA VAL A 653 -2.36 -8.85 27.42
C VAL A 653 -1.23 -8.04 26.80
N GLU A 654 -0.06 -8.68 26.65
CA GLU A 654 1.14 -8.20 25.98
C GLU A 654 1.70 -9.37 25.13
N ASN A 655 2.67 -9.14 24.24
CA ASN A 655 3.21 -10.19 23.36
C ASN A 655 3.80 -11.41 24.10
N ASP A 656 4.18 -11.22 25.35
CA ASP A 656 4.77 -12.18 26.28
C ASP A 656 3.85 -12.49 27.48
N LEU A 657 2.67 -11.89 27.58
CA LEU A 657 1.77 -12.04 28.73
C LEU A 657 0.41 -12.57 28.29
N VAL A 658 0.05 -13.76 28.79
CA VAL A 658 -1.21 -14.44 28.48
C VAL A 658 -2.07 -14.53 29.74
N ALA A 659 -3.31 -14.04 29.67
CA ALA A 659 -4.32 -14.24 30.69
C ALA A 659 -5.20 -15.46 30.34
N LEU A 660 -5.40 -16.35 31.30
CA LEU A 660 -6.33 -17.48 31.21
C LEU A 660 -7.46 -17.32 32.21
N PHE A 661 -8.69 -17.60 31.76
CA PHE A 661 -9.91 -17.55 32.56
C PHE A 661 -10.60 -18.92 32.53
N GLU A 662 -10.97 -19.48 33.68
CA GLU A 662 -11.89 -20.61 33.78
C GLU A 662 -13.28 -20.10 34.16
N PHE A 663 -14.32 -20.61 33.50
CA PHE A 663 -15.70 -20.24 33.81
C PHE A 663 -16.48 -21.38 34.46
N GLN A 664 -17.46 -21.00 35.27
CA GLN A 664 -18.43 -21.91 35.87
C GLN A 664 -19.83 -21.29 35.86
N MET A 665 -20.86 -22.13 35.89
CA MET A 665 -22.22 -21.67 36.11
C MET A 665 -22.48 -21.54 37.61
N SER A 666 -22.85 -20.34 38.07
CA SER A 666 -23.22 -20.04 39.45
C SER A 666 -24.54 -19.27 39.46
N GLU A 667 -25.53 -19.76 40.22
CA GLU A 667 -26.87 -19.13 40.31
C GLU A 667 -27.57 -18.90 38.95
N GLY A 668 -27.29 -19.77 37.96
CA GLY A 668 -27.84 -19.66 36.61
C GLY A 668 -27.14 -18.62 35.72
N LEU A 669 -26.03 -18.04 36.17
CA LEU A 669 -25.19 -17.11 35.42
C LEU A 669 -23.77 -17.66 35.24
N LEU A 670 -23.15 -17.36 34.10
CA LEU A 670 -21.75 -17.67 33.87
C LEU A 670 -20.85 -16.71 34.66
N SER A 671 -19.97 -17.24 35.48
CA SER A 671 -19.01 -16.46 36.28
C SER A 671 -17.58 -16.94 36.09
N ILE A 672 -16.62 -16.04 36.29
CA ILE A 672 -15.19 -16.38 36.31
C ILE A 672 -14.93 -17.14 37.62
N LYS A 673 -14.49 -18.38 37.49
CA LYS A 673 -14.07 -19.22 38.60
C LYS A 673 -12.62 -18.91 39.01
N GLU A 674 -11.75 -18.75 38.01
CA GLU A 674 -10.32 -18.54 38.21
C GLU A 674 -9.73 -17.71 37.07
N GLU A 675 -8.79 -16.81 37.39
CA GLU A 675 -8.01 -16.04 36.43
C GLU A 675 -6.53 -16.10 36.82
N ARG A 676 -5.64 -16.38 35.86
CA ARG A 676 -4.18 -16.33 36.07
C ARG A 676 -3.46 -15.73 34.87
N HIS A 677 -2.36 -15.02 35.14
CA HIS A 677 -1.56 -14.35 34.14
C HIS A 677 -0.18 -15.02 34.06
N TYR A 678 0.18 -15.49 32.87
CA TYR A 678 1.45 -16.16 32.62
C TYR A 678 2.33 -15.30 31.73
N ARG A 679 3.51 -14.93 32.23
CA ARG A 679 4.54 -14.23 31.46
C ARG A 679 5.55 -15.23 30.93
N LEU A 680 5.70 -15.27 29.62
CA LEU A 680 6.62 -16.15 28.91
C LEU A 680 7.99 -15.49 28.84
N VAL A 681 8.99 -16.10 29.47
CA VAL A 681 10.32 -15.53 29.58
C VAL A 681 11.40 -16.50 29.06
N PRO A 682 12.52 -15.99 28.50
CA PRO A 682 13.73 -16.78 28.30
C PRO A 682 14.27 -17.34 29.62
N ASN A 683 15.13 -18.36 29.54
CA ASN A 683 15.73 -19.01 30.71
C ASN A 683 16.46 -18.02 31.64
N ASP A 684 17.12 -17.01 31.09
CA ASP A 684 17.94 -16.07 31.86
C ASP A 684 17.10 -15.03 32.65
N ASP A 685 15.78 -15.00 32.41
CA ASP A 685 14.85 -14.00 32.95
C ASP A 685 13.96 -14.54 34.09
N LEU A 686 14.15 -15.80 34.51
CA LEU A 686 13.50 -16.42 35.68
C LEU A 686 14.55 -16.66 36.78
N THR A 687 14.51 -15.87 37.86
CA THR A 687 15.57 -15.93 38.89
C THR A 687 15.29 -16.96 39.98
N ASP A 688 16.34 -17.42 40.67
CA ASP A 688 16.21 -18.33 41.82
C ASP A 688 15.39 -17.72 42.98
N GLU A 689 15.42 -16.39 43.13
CA GLU A 689 14.64 -15.65 44.11
C GLU A 689 13.14 -15.71 43.80
N GLU A 690 12.75 -15.53 42.53
CA GLU A 690 11.36 -15.67 42.08
C GLU A 690 10.87 -17.12 42.20
N LEU A 691 11.73 -18.12 41.95
CA LEU A 691 11.41 -19.53 42.17
C LEU A 691 11.17 -19.86 43.65
N LEU A 692 11.81 -19.16 44.58
CA LEU A 692 11.57 -19.30 46.02
C LEU A 692 10.22 -18.67 46.43
N GLU A 693 9.84 -17.54 45.84
CA GLU A 693 8.53 -16.91 46.05
C GLU A 693 7.37 -17.81 45.58
N TYR A 694 7.57 -18.64 44.55
CA TYR A 694 6.54 -19.58 44.09
C TYR A 694 6.33 -20.82 44.99
N ARG A 695 7.14 -20.99 46.05
CA ARG A 695 7.00 -22.11 47.01
C ARG A 695 6.06 -21.82 48.17
N SER A 696 5.72 -20.55 48.41
CA SER A 696 4.74 -20.11 49.41
C SER A 696 3.34 -20.14 48.84
#